data_AF-A0A9X2GKZ6-F1
#
_entry.id   AF-A0A9X2GKZ6-F1
#
_cell.length_a   1.000
_cell.length_b   1.000
_cell.length_c   1.000
_cell.angle_alpha   90.00
_cell.angle_beta   90.00
_cell.angle_gamma   90.00
#
_symmetry.space_group_name_H-M   'P 1'
#
loop_
_entity.id
_entity.type
_entity.pdbx_description
1 polymer ?
#
loop_
_entity_poly.entity_id
_entity_poly.type
_entity_poly.pdbx_seq_one_letter_code
_entity_poly.pdbx_strand_id
1 'polypeptide(L)'
;MTFDLRLVAYAPFGDRLGVLPHPLSVETGWPLNDVPSLKIAYTTTATGAAMLDQPCEIATEWSTDGTVWTEASDSRFLRIKRRGDASDTTGLARFELPGLVWMLRKIVLHPGAAPLVDGKRAFLSATAGEILQTFIGEAKGRGAVPLLQWDFTPDEDSAGQEWDKVITIYYQPGMDALTALQNLAEQGVCDFRTSGRTVQVFNADTAMSRDLASGPSPVDLRYGRDVAEAPDEGTLEDTASSVLIVGDNGLVKTFTNPAAVQPWGPWEQYVGAGGVSDEGTATILAQSALERAGGERVQRTRGVVLYGARWLPLKDYRPGDRVLAPGDGGALESLRVRQVTLARSSTGVLGGSLVLHDRFLERDIRLARRTAGIVGGSTADGGSGARPAPEAPEPRTPAAPAGLVVNPLPYIDEHGLPHGQVTVSWGAVTSDVGGVALNVGGYELFMRINETGAPWFLVTSTEAGDTTATYSPLVIGEAYAFKVRAVNLGKVGAFSEPVAVTIPDDDEAPPVPTAPQLSARLGVVRATWDGLGVGAVPMPPDFLHVRVWMQDPLAPGWSEIGVLGEAGAILVPGLPYGADRQFRFTSIDRSGNESAPSASATIAAVQLVRGDAANESITTGALAANAVTADKLAAGTVEAEHITAGAVVADKLAAVLTLSTRVVAGSASGARVELNSSGLVAFNGSGQQTASISAATGAVSIVGQLASGVTGARIVVNPAGAAAPEIRFIPGSGINQSRIYSDGSRFAGEATLVMESGTNQASTAMCRLVHAAGFWQAAILNPSNGEQRGGAVSAVEGQASIGWMHPSQQDQLLVFDQSGTFHRGTWLYANDSGLIMLSVSVSRGATYYQVALGFSFPSVPKVTFTAEQTTTMQLFSRTNSDLFFFDPSAGTSPSARTFHIWAWR
;
A
#
# COMPACT_ATOMS: atom_id res chain seq x y z
N MET A 1 17.43 -19.88 -24.74
CA MET A 1 17.60 -18.92 -25.84
C MET A 1 18.64 -17.93 -25.39
N THR A 2 19.77 -17.88 -26.08
CA THR A 2 20.87 -16.96 -25.78
C THR A 2 20.78 -15.83 -26.78
N PHE A 3 20.26 -14.67 -26.37
CA PHE A 3 20.33 -13.45 -27.15
C PHE A 3 21.81 -13.09 -27.36
N ASP A 4 22.20 -12.81 -28.60
CA ASP A 4 23.60 -12.59 -28.94
C ASP A 4 23.78 -11.47 -29.98
N LEU A 5 24.97 -10.86 -29.98
CA LEU A 5 25.37 -9.79 -30.91
C LEU A 5 26.57 -10.20 -31.75
N ARG A 6 26.53 -9.86 -33.05
CA ARG A 6 27.70 -9.96 -33.94
C ARG A 6 27.91 -8.67 -34.70
N LEU A 7 29.15 -8.50 -35.15
CA LEU A 7 29.57 -7.40 -35.98
C LEU A 7 29.87 -7.91 -37.39
N VAL A 8 29.38 -7.21 -38.40
CA VAL A 8 29.60 -7.57 -39.81
C VAL A 8 30.19 -6.37 -40.54
N ALA A 9 31.34 -6.56 -41.16
CA ALA A 9 32.01 -5.54 -41.93
C ALA A 9 31.49 -5.51 -43.37
N TYR A 10 31.35 -4.31 -43.91
CA TYR A 10 30.95 -4.03 -45.29
C TYR A 10 31.91 -2.99 -45.89
N ALA A 11 32.12 -3.06 -47.20
CA ALA A 11 32.76 -1.98 -47.93
C ALA A 11 31.87 -0.72 -47.83
N PRO A 12 32.44 0.50 -47.85
CA PRO A 12 31.65 1.74 -47.84
C PRO A 12 30.62 1.73 -48.98
N PHE A 13 29.33 1.76 -48.64
CA PHE A 13 28.18 1.59 -49.54
C PHE A 13 28.29 0.40 -50.51
N GLY A 14 29.04 -0.64 -50.15
CA GLY A 14 29.35 -1.78 -51.02
C GLY A 14 29.03 -3.12 -50.39
N ASP A 15 29.68 -4.15 -50.92
CA ASP A 15 29.45 -5.55 -50.57
C ASP A 15 29.88 -5.89 -49.13
N ARG A 16 29.31 -6.97 -48.62
CA ARG A 16 29.66 -7.56 -47.33
C ARG A 16 31.08 -8.13 -47.39
N LEU A 17 31.95 -7.67 -46.49
CA LEU A 17 33.34 -8.14 -46.37
C LEU A 17 33.44 -9.41 -45.51
N GLY A 18 32.62 -9.51 -44.47
CA GLY A 18 32.62 -10.67 -43.58
C GLY A 18 32.15 -10.36 -42.17
N VAL A 19 32.09 -11.39 -41.32
CA VAL A 19 31.85 -11.23 -39.86
C VAL A 19 33.17 -10.83 -39.20
N LEU A 20 33.10 -9.97 -38.18
CA LEU A 20 34.23 -9.62 -37.30
C LEU A 20 34.16 -10.49 -36.03
N PRO A 21 34.85 -11.64 -35.98
CA PRO A 21 34.78 -12.55 -34.84
C PRO A 21 35.62 -12.03 -33.65
N HIS A 22 35.30 -12.45 -32.43
CA HIS A 22 36.13 -12.24 -31.23
C HIS A 22 36.66 -10.81 -30.96
N PRO A 23 35.81 -9.76 -30.99
CA PRO A 23 36.20 -8.46 -30.45
C PRO A 23 36.50 -8.56 -28.95
N LEU A 24 37.51 -7.84 -28.47
CA LEU A 24 37.90 -7.79 -27.05
C LEU A 24 36.86 -7.07 -26.20
N SER A 25 36.20 -6.06 -26.77
CA SER A 25 35.01 -5.46 -26.20
C SER A 25 34.17 -4.85 -27.32
N VAL A 26 32.86 -4.84 -27.12
CA VAL A 26 31.90 -4.17 -27.98
C VAL A 26 30.97 -3.37 -27.09
N GLU A 27 30.71 -2.12 -27.43
CA GLU A 27 29.70 -1.29 -26.78
C GLU A 27 28.96 -0.55 -27.88
N THR A 28 27.65 -0.77 -27.99
CA THR A 28 26.81 -0.11 -28.99
C THR A 28 25.69 0.63 -28.28
N GLY A 29 25.51 1.90 -28.60
CA GLY A 29 24.47 2.76 -28.07
C GLY A 29 23.54 3.24 -29.19
N TRP A 30 22.24 3.07 -28.99
CA TRP A 30 21.16 3.52 -29.85
C TRP A 30 20.33 4.57 -29.11
N PRO A 31 20.63 5.87 -29.23
CA PRO A 31 19.82 6.95 -28.69
C PRO A 31 18.65 7.31 -29.62
N LEU A 32 17.57 7.86 -29.06
CA LEU A 32 16.46 8.43 -29.80
C LEU A 32 16.81 9.83 -30.32
N ASN A 33 16.67 10.05 -31.64
CA ASN A 33 16.93 11.33 -32.32
C ASN A 33 18.35 11.88 -32.10
N ASP A 34 19.33 10.99 -32.00
CA ASP A 34 20.74 11.37 -31.93
C ASP A 34 21.60 10.34 -32.69
N VAL A 35 22.89 10.62 -32.85
CA VAL A 35 23.81 9.76 -33.60
C VAL A 35 24.12 8.50 -32.77
N PRO A 36 23.78 7.29 -33.25
CA PRO A 36 24.13 6.07 -32.55
C PRO A 36 25.65 5.87 -32.61
N SER A 37 26.21 5.13 -31.65
CA SER A 37 27.66 4.93 -31.57
C SER A 37 28.03 3.48 -31.31
N LEU A 38 29.12 3.05 -31.94
CA LEU A 38 29.74 1.75 -31.72
C LEU A 38 31.20 1.96 -31.31
N LYS A 39 31.58 1.40 -30.16
CA LYS A 39 32.96 1.32 -29.70
C LYS A 39 33.39 -0.13 -29.73
N ILE A 40 34.53 -0.40 -30.37
CA ILE A 40 35.11 -1.73 -30.42
C ILE A 40 36.58 -1.69 -30.02
N ALA A 41 36.99 -2.67 -29.23
CA ALA A 41 38.40 -2.97 -28.98
C ALA A 41 38.77 -4.26 -29.69
N TYR A 42 39.89 -4.24 -30.41
CA TYR A 42 40.32 -5.34 -31.25
C TYR A 42 41.85 -5.43 -31.21
N THR A 43 42.41 -6.64 -31.17
CA THR A 43 43.87 -6.83 -31.35
C THR A 43 44.19 -6.92 -32.83
N THR A 44 45.30 -6.31 -33.26
CA THR A 44 45.77 -6.36 -34.66
C THR A 44 46.10 -7.77 -35.15
N THR A 45 46.26 -8.73 -34.23
CA THR A 45 46.51 -10.15 -34.55
C THR A 45 45.25 -11.00 -34.65
N ALA A 46 44.07 -10.46 -34.30
CA ALA A 46 42.82 -11.21 -34.33
C ALA A 46 42.29 -11.42 -35.75
N THR A 47 41.62 -12.55 -35.95
CA THR A 47 41.01 -12.91 -37.24
C THR A 47 39.94 -11.88 -37.63
N GLY A 48 40.11 -11.16 -38.73
CA GLY A 48 39.19 -10.10 -39.16
C GLY A 48 39.71 -8.69 -38.90
N ALA A 49 40.82 -8.52 -38.18
CA ALA A 49 41.43 -7.21 -37.92
C ALA A 49 41.75 -6.43 -39.21
N ALA A 50 42.21 -7.14 -40.25
CA ALA A 50 42.51 -6.55 -41.56
C ALA A 50 41.32 -5.85 -42.22
N MET A 51 40.08 -6.23 -41.88
CA MET A 51 38.89 -5.56 -42.40
C MET A 51 38.71 -4.14 -41.82
N LEU A 52 39.29 -3.86 -40.64
CA LEU A 52 39.23 -2.57 -39.92
C LEU A 52 40.37 -1.61 -40.27
N ASP A 53 41.37 -2.09 -41.02
CA ASP A 53 42.50 -1.28 -41.47
C ASP A 53 42.10 -0.32 -42.59
N GLN A 54 41.13 -0.72 -43.42
CA GLN A 54 40.53 0.12 -44.45
C GLN A 54 39.26 0.85 -43.96
N PRO A 55 38.86 1.95 -44.62
CA PRO A 55 37.53 2.52 -44.43
C PRO A 55 36.47 1.45 -44.70
N CYS A 56 35.59 1.23 -43.73
CA CYS A 56 34.53 0.25 -43.80
C CYS A 56 33.31 0.71 -42.99
N GLU A 57 32.21 0.01 -43.23
CA GLU A 57 31.00 0.10 -42.42
C GLU A 57 30.89 -1.15 -41.56
N ILE A 58 30.41 -1.01 -40.33
CA ILE A 58 30.12 -2.14 -39.45
C ILE A 58 28.64 -2.15 -39.16
N ALA A 59 27.98 -3.27 -39.44
CA ALA A 59 26.63 -3.54 -38.97
C ALA A 59 26.68 -4.31 -37.65
N THR A 60 25.88 -3.87 -36.69
CA THR A 60 25.60 -4.64 -35.47
C THR A 60 24.31 -5.44 -35.70
N GLU A 61 24.42 -6.76 -35.64
CA GLU A 61 23.30 -7.69 -35.85
C GLU A 61 23.04 -8.48 -34.57
N TRP A 62 21.77 -8.69 -34.25
CA TRP A 62 21.34 -9.49 -33.10
C TRP A 62 20.69 -10.80 -33.53
N SER A 63 20.74 -11.80 -32.65
CA SER A 63 20.09 -13.10 -32.82
C SER A 63 19.54 -13.62 -31.50
N THR A 64 18.51 -14.48 -31.56
CA THR A 64 17.97 -15.18 -30.37
C THR A 64 18.24 -16.69 -30.38
N ASP A 65 18.73 -17.21 -31.51
CA ASP A 65 19.03 -18.62 -31.73
C ASP A 65 20.47 -18.88 -32.22
N GLY A 66 21.24 -17.82 -32.51
CA GLY A 66 22.60 -17.88 -33.04
C GLY A 66 22.69 -18.18 -34.54
N THR A 67 21.57 -18.42 -35.22
CA THR A 67 21.50 -18.84 -36.63
C THR A 67 20.89 -17.78 -37.54
N VAL A 68 19.80 -17.13 -37.11
CA VAL A 68 19.15 -16.03 -37.84
C VAL A 68 19.61 -14.73 -37.21
N TRP A 69 20.21 -13.87 -38.02
CA TRP A 69 20.81 -12.61 -37.59
C TRP A 69 20.09 -11.44 -38.26
N THR A 70 19.67 -10.48 -37.44
CA THR A 70 18.88 -9.33 -37.87
C THR A 70 19.62 -8.05 -37.53
N GLU A 71 19.74 -7.15 -38.49
CA GLU A 71 20.21 -5.79 -38.27
C GLU A 71 19.03 -4.92 -37.82
N ALA A 72 19.14 -4.30 -36.65
CA ALA A 72 18.13 -3.34 -36.19
C ALA A 72 18.32 -1.98 -36.86
N SER A 73 17.32 -1.10 -36.77
CA SER A 73 17.50 0.31 -37.10
C SER A 73 18.69 0.91 -36.33
N ASP A 74 19.33 1.94 -36.88
CA ASP A 74 20.46 2.64 -36.26
C ASP A 74 21.69 1.75 -35.95
N SER A 75 21.79 0.60 -36.62
CA SER A 75 22.84 -0.39 -36.36
C SER A 75 23.94 -0.41 -37.42
N ARG A 76 24.02 0.60 -38.29
CA ARG A 76 25.07 0.77 -39.30
C ARG A 76 26.04 1.87 -38.89
N PHE A 77 27.31 1.53 -38.71
CA PHE A 77 28.34 2.41 -38.16
C PHE A 77 29.51 2.61 -39.12
N LEU A 78 30.13 3.79 -39.07
CA LEU A 78 31.20 4.21 -39.97
C LEU A 78 32.55 4.13 -39.26
N ARG A 79 33.54 3.46 -39.87
CA ARG A 79 34.90 3.43 -39.31
C ARG A 79 35.58 4.80 -39.53
N ILE A 80 35.33 5.74 -38.61
CA ILE A 80 35.87 7.11 -38.68
C ILE A 80 37.12 7.27 -37.79
N LYS A 81 37.04 6.88 -36.51
CA LYS A 81 38.10 7.15 -35.53
C LYS A 81 38.75 5.84 -35.07
N ARG A 82 40.09 5.82 -35.08
CA ARG A 82 40.93 4.72 -34.55
C ARG A 82 41.99 5.29 -33.63
N ARG A 83 42.22 4.61 -32.51
CA ARG A 83 43.31 4.86 -31.56
C ARG A 83 44.06 3.56 -31.31
N GLY A 84 45.39 3.62 -31.32
CA GLY A 84 46.25 2.50 -30.94
C GLY A 84 47.55 3.03 -30.37
N ASP A 85 48.26 2.18 -29.64
CA ASP A 85 49.59 2.48 -29.10
C ASP A 85 50.60 1.56 -29.80
N ALA A 86 51.56 2.14 -30.52
CA ALA A 86 52.56 1.36 -31.26
C ALA A 86 53.59 0.68 -30.34
N SER A 87 53.67 1.09 -29.06
CA SER A 87 54.53 0.45 -28.05
C SER A 87 53.84 -0.72 -27.34
N ASP A 88 52.52 -0.87 -27.49
CA ASP A 88 51.75 -1.96 -26.90
C ASP A 88 51.97 -3.26 -27.69
N THR A 89 52.74 -4.17 -27.09
CA THR A 89 53.04 -5.50 -27.66
C THR A 89 51.81 -6.38 -27.90
N THR A 90 50.65 -6.07 -27.29
CA THR A 90 49.40 -6.79 -27.54
C THR A 90 48.69 -6.34 -28.82
N GLY A 91 49.13 -5.24 -29.43
CA GLY A 91 48.55 -4.69 -30.66
C GLY A 91 47.11 -4.19 -30.48
N LEU A 92 46.76 -3.65 -29.31
CA LEU A 92 45.41 -3.18 -29.03
C LEU A 92 45.05 -1.93 -29.86
N ALA A 93 43.98 -2.04 -30.65
CA ALA A 93 43.35 -0.94 -31.36
C ALA A 93 41.91 -0.73 -30.85
N ARG A 94 41.58 0.52 -30.55
CA ARG A 94 40.22 0.96 -30.19
C ARG A 94 39.65 1.78 -31.33
N PHE A 95 38.40 1.52 -31.67
CA PHE A 95 37.68 2.23 -32.72
C PHE A 95 36.42 2.85 -32.14
N GLU A 96 36.13 4.09 -32.55
CA GLU A 96 34.89 4.80 -32.27
C GLU A 96 34.23 5.06 -33.63
N LEU A 97 33.06 4.43 -33.82
CA LEU A 97 32.33 4.43 -35.07
C LEU A 97 30.97 5.09 -34.86
N PRO A 98 30.76 6.32 -35.35
CA PRO A 98 29.45 6.93 -35.33
C PRO A 98 28.52 6.23 -36.34
N GLY A 99 27.21 6.31 -36.09
CA GLY A 99 26.18 5.81 -37.00
C GLY A 99 26.23 6.44 -38.38
N LEU A 100 25.59 5.78 -39.34
CA LEU A 100 25.53 6.25 -40.72
C LEU A 100 24.97 7.67 -40.86
N VAL A 101 24.00 8.05 -40.00
CA VAL A 101 23.41 9.39 -39.98
C VAL A 101 24.45 10.50 -39.80
N TRP A 102 25.61 10.19 -39.20
CA TRP A 102 26.73 11.14 -39.08
C TRP A 102 27.23 11.66 -40.44
N MET A 103 27.00 10.95 -41.55
CA MET A 103 27.33 11.45 -42.90
C MET A 103 26.61 12.74 -43.26
N LEU A 104 25.45 13.03 -42.67
CA LEU A 104 24.75 14.30 -42.84
C LEU A 104 25.60 15.50 -42.39
N ARG A 105 26.57 15.29 -41.49
CA ARG A 105 27.54 16.31 -41.08
C ARG A 105 28.49 16.74 -42.21
N LYS A 106 28.56 15.96 -43.30
CA LYS A 106 29.34 16.26 -44.51
C LYS A 106 28.51 16.92 -45.61
N ILE A 107 27.24 17.19 -45.33
CA ILE A 107 26.31 17.92 -46.20
C ILE A 107 26.16 19.32 -45.61
N VAL A 108 26.54 20.35 -46.37
CA VAL A 108 26.55 21.74 -45.90
C VAL A 108 25.60 22.57 -46.74
N LEU A 109 24.91 23.51 -46.09
CA LEU A 109 24.02 24.47 -46.74
C LEU A 109 24.81 25.53 -47.51
N HIS A 110 24.46 25.72 -48.78
CA HIS A 110 24.98 26.82 -49.59
C HIS A 110 23.92 27.94 -49.69
N PRO A 111 24.32 29.18 -50.06
CA PRO A 111 23.42 30.33 -50.16
C PRO A 111 22.17 30.15 -51.03
N GLY A 112 22.15 29.19 -51.95
CA GLY A 112 21.02 28.96 -52.86
C GLY A 112 20.92 30.02 -53.96
N ALA A 113 19.85 29.96 -54.77
CA ALA A 113 19.56 30.93 -55.83
C ALA A 113 18.69 32.10 -55.35
N ALA A 114 17.90 31.90 -54.29
CA ALA A 114 17.09 32.95 -53.68
C ALA A 114 17.99 33.94 -52.90
N PRO A 115 17.63 35.23 -52.85
CA PRO A 115 18.34 36.21 -52.03
C PRO A 115 18.38 35.79 -50.55
N LEU A 116 19.53 35.98 -49.91
CA LEU A 116 19.67 35.77 -48.46
C LEU A 116 18.91 36.87 -47.70
N VAL A 117 18.23 36.50 -46.63
CA VAL A 117 17.62 37.42 -45.66
C VAL A 117 18.58 37.54 -44.49
N ASP A 118 19.12 38.74 -44.25
CA ASP A 118 20.15 39.00 -43.23
C ASP A 118 21.35 38.02 -43.28
N GLY A 119 21.78 37.66 -44.50
CA GLY A 119 22.88 36.72 -44.71
C GLY A 119 22.55 35.25 -44.42
N LYS A 120 21.30 34.93 -44.08
CA LYS A 120 20.79 33.58 -43.84
C LYS A 120 19.89 33.14 -45.00
N ARG A 121 19.83 31.83 -45.24
CA ARG A 121 18.92 31.23 -46.22
C ARG A 121 17.58 30.96 -45.54
N ALA A 122 16.52 31.54 -46.10
CA ALA A 122 15.17 31.43 -45.58
C ALA A 122 14.49 30.15 -46.10
N PHE A 123 13.83 29.45 -45.21
CA PHE A 123 12.85 28.40 -45.50
C PHE A 123 11.53 28.88 -44.94
N LEU A 124 10.61 29.29 -45.82
CA LEU A 124 9.36 29.93 -45.44
C LEU A 124 8.23 28.93 -45.55
N SER A 125 7.54 28.65 -44.43
CA SER A 125 6.47 27.64 -44.37
C SER A 125 6.88 26.28 -44.96
N ALA A 126 8.10 25.84 -44.66
CA ALA A 126 8.68 24.62 -45.20
C ALA A 126 8.46 23.44 -44.24
N THR A 127 8.31 22.24 -44.81
CA THR A 127 8.29 20.99 -44.04
C THR A 127 9.71 20.54 -43.69
N ALA A 128 9.85 19.62 -42.72
CA ALA A 128 11.15 18.99 -42.44
C ALA A 128 11.69 18.25 -43.67
N GLY A 129 10.81 17.62 -44.46
CA GLY A 129 11.15 16.95 -45.70
C GLY A 129 11.74 17.90 -46.75
N GLU A 130 11.11 19.07 -46.95
CA GLU A 130 11.57 20.09 -47.91
C GLU A 130 12.95 20.65 -47.52
N ILE A 131 13.14 20.97 -46.23
CA ILE A 131 14.42 21.47 -45.71
C ILE A 131 15.52 20.44 -45.95
N LEU A 132 15.34 19.20 -45.47
CA LEU A 132 16.37 18.16 -45.55
C LEU A 132 16.62 17.73 -47.00
N GLN A 133 15.59 17.66 -47.83
CA GLN A 133 15.77 17.35 -49.25
C GLN A 133 16.53 18.46 -49.97
N THR A 134 16.35 19.73 -49.59
CA THR A 134 17.17 20.83 -50.10
C THR A 134 18.65 20.61 -49.76
N PHE A 135 18.98 20.30 -48.51
CA PHE A 135 20.36 20.02 -48.09
C PHE A 135 20.97 18.85 -48.88
N ILE A 136 20.28 17.70 -48.88
CA ILE A 136 20.83 16.46 -49.44
C ILE A 136 20.82 16.50 -50.97
N GLY A 137 19.74 16.97 -51.59
CA GLY A 137 19.58 17.07 -53.03
C GLY A 137 20.61 18.01 -53.66
N GLU A 138 20.82 19.19 -53.09
CA GLU A 138 21.85 20.11 -53.58
C GLU A 138 23.26 19.56 -53.39
N ALA A 139 23.55 18.89 -52.26
CA ALA A 139 24.86 18.28 -52.03
C ALA A 139 25.14 17.15 -53.03
N LYS A 140 24.16 16.30 -53.32
CA LYS A 140 24.27 15.29 -54.38
C LYS A 140 24.44 15.92 -55.76
N GLY A 141 23.74 17.02 -56.05
CA GLY A 141 23.94 17.79 -57.28
C GLY A 141 25.38 18.30 -57.45
N ARG A 142 26.09 18.52 -56.33
CA ARG A 142 27.52 18.86 -56.30
C ARG A 142 28.45 17.63 -56.27
N GLY A 143 27.92 16.41 -56.27
CA GLY A 143 28.69 15.17 -56.17
C GLY A 143 29.14 14.79 -54.75
N ALA A 144 28.66 15.48 -53.71
CA ALA A 144 28.91 15.11 -52.32
C ALA A 144 27.96 13.98 -51.88
N VAL A 145 28.48 13.03 -51.10
CA VAL A 145 27.74 11.87 -50.54
C VAL A 145 26.79 11.16 -51.55
N PRO A 146 27.27 10.80 -52.75
CA PRO A 146 26.41 10.37 -53.86
C PRO A 146 25.59 9.10 -53.56
N LEU A 147 26.09 8.24 -52.66
CA LEU A 147 25.50 6.95 -52.32
C LEU A 147 24.56 6.99 -51.10
N LEU A 148 24.44 8.13 -50.40
CA LEU A 148 23.54 8.26 -49.27
C LEU A 148 22.08 8.10 -49.71
N GLN A 149 21.29 7.26 -49.05
CA GLN A 149 19.88 7.02 -49.39
C GLN A 149 18.95 7.63 -48.33
N TRP A 150 17.76 8.05 -48.75
CA TRP A 150 16.66 8.48 -47.90
C TRP A 150 15.33 8.14 -48.57
N ASP A 151 14.24 8.06 -47.81
CA ASP A 151 12.92 7.61 -48.26
C ASP A 151 11.76 8.59 -47.96
N PHE A 152 12.03 9.75 -47.36
CA PHE A 152 11.07 10.85 -47.22
C PHE A 152 11.05 11.80 -48.43
N THR A 153 9.96 12.54 -48.58
CA THR A 153 9.74 13.55 -49.62
C THR A 153 9.40 14.92 -49.00
N PRO A 154 9.29 16.00 -49.78
CA PRO A 154 8.81 17.30 -49.27
C PRO A 154 7.42 17.24 -48.67
N ASP A 155 6.56 16.37 -49.20
CA ASP A 155 5.13 16.33 -48.85
C ASP A 155 4.85 15.22 -47.82
N GLU A 156 5.62 14.13 -47.85
CA GLU A 156 5.42 12.95 -47.00
C GLU A 156 6.68 12.52 -46.22
N ASP A 157 6.47 12.02 -45.01
CA ASP A 157 7.47 11.41 -44.15
C ASP A 157 7.84 9.97 -44.61
N SER A 158 8.78 9.33 -43.92
CA SER A 158 9.26 7.98 -44.28
C SER A 158 8.26 6.86 -43.97
N ALA A 159 7.11 7.15 -43.35
CA ALA A 159 5.98 6.24 -43.18
C ALA A 159 4.88 6.47 -44.23
N GLY A 160 5.06 7.44 -45.14
CA GLY A 160 4.06 7.84 -46.13
C GLY A 160 2.94 8.70 -45.55
N GLN A 161 3.20 9.41 -44.44
CA GLN A 161 2.26 10.35 -43.83
C GLN A 161 2.61 11.78 -44.27
N GLU A 162 1.61 12.61 -44.53
CA GLU A 162 1.83 14.04 -44.78
C GLU A 162 2.49 14.72 -43.58
N TRP A 163 3.34 15.74 -43.80
CA TRP A 163 4.02 16.43 -42.70
C TRP A 163 3.04 17.22 -41.82
N ASP A 164 2.97 16.89 -40.53
CA ASP A 164 2.05 17.53 -39.57
C ASP A 164 2.41 18.99 -39.26
N LYS A 165 3.65 19.40 -39.56
CA LYS A 165 4.22 20.69 -39.17
C LYS A 165 4.95 21.35 -40.32
N VAL A 166 4.56 22.58 -40.60
CA VAL A 166 5.30 23.54 -41.43
C VAL A 166 5.92 24.60 -40.54
N ILE A 167 7.15 25.01 -40.85
CA ILE A 167 7.89 25.99 -40.06
C ILE A 167 8.52 27.06 -40.96
N THR A 168 8.73 28.24 -40.39
CA THR A 168 9.58 29.27 -41.00
C THR A 168 10.90 29.33 -40.23
N ILE A 169 12.01 29.01 -40.89
CA ILE A 169 13.34 28.96 -40.26
C ILE A 169 14.42 29.52 -41.18
N TYR A 170 15.45 30.12 -40.57
CA TYR A 170 16.57 30.74 -41.28
C TYR A 170 17.86 30.04 -40.88
N TYR A 171 18.54 29.44 -41.86
CA TYR A 171 19.82 28.77 -41.62
C TYR A 171 20.97 29.54 -42.24
N GLN A 172 22.06 29.66 -41.49
CA GLN A 172 23.28 30.27 -42.00
C GLN A 172 23.92 29.35 -43.05
N PRO A 173 24.28 29.87 -44.25
CA PRO A 173 25.13 29.13 -45.17
C PRO A 173 26.39 28.63 -44.46
N GLY A 174 26.73 27.35 -44.59
CA GLY A 174 27.79 26.70 -43.83
C GLY A 174 27.32 25.75 -42.73
N MET A 175 26.05 25.85 -42.28
CA MET A 175 25.46 24.87 -41.37
C MET A 175 25.36 23.49 -42.03
N ASP A 176 25.63 22.43 -41.29
CA ASP A 176 25.53 21.05 -41.79
C ASP A 176 24.13 20.44 -41.57
N ALA A 177 23.77 19.48 -42.42
CA ALA A 177 22.45 18.86 -42.42
C ALA A 177 22.16 18.05 -41.15
N LEU A 178 23.19 17.50 -40.48
CA LEU A 178 23.01 16.78 -39.22
C LEU A 178 22.59 17.76 -38.11
N THR A 179 23.28 18.89 -38.00
CA THR A 179 22.92 19.96 -37.06
C THR A 179 21.49 20.47 -37.34
N ALA A 180 21.12 20.67 -38.60
CA ALA A 180 19.76 21.05 -38.97
C ALA A 180 18.73 19.97 -38.56
N LEU A 181 18.99 18.69 -38.85
CA LEU A 181 18.12 17.57 -38.49
C LEU A 181 17.95 17.43 -36.96
N GLN A 182 19.04 17.51 -36.20
CA GLN A 182 19.01 17.46 -34.74
C GLN A 182 18.20 18.63 -34.18
N ASN A 183 18.39 19.85 -34.69
CA ASN A 183 17.60 21.02 -34.29
C ASN A 183 16.09 20.83 -34.57
N LEU A 184 15.72 20.28 -35.73
CA LEU A 184 14.33 19.98 -36.06
C LEU A 184 13.74 18.93 -35.11
N ALA A 185 14.51 17.90 -34.76
CA ALA A 185 14.07 16.87 -33.82
C ALA A 185 14.00 17.38 -32.37
N GLU A 186 14.91 18.27 -31.99
CA GLU A 186 14.92 18.98 -30.72
C GLU A 186 13.78 19.99 -30.61
N GLN A 187 13.27 20.53 -31.72
CA GLN A 187 12.06 21.36 -31.74
C GLN A 187 10.78 20.50 -31.82
N GLY A 188 10.92 19.17 -31.92
CA GLY A 188 9.81 18.23 -32.02
C GLY A 188 9.07 18.35 -33.36
N VAL A 189 9.75 18.77 -34.42
CA VAL A 189 9.21 18.82 -35.78
C VAL A 189 9.22 17.42 -36.39
N CYS A 190 10.27 16.64 -36.15
CA CYS A 190 10.40 15.27 -36.66
C CYS A 190 11.09 14.33 -35.66
N ASP A 191 10.97 13.03 -35.89
CA ASP A 191 11.84 11.99 -35.32
C ASP A 191 12.65 11.35 -36.45
N PHE A 192 13.86 10.85 -36.19
CA PHE A 192 14.68 10.25 -37.23
C PHE A 192 15.43 9.01 -36.77
N ARG A 193 15.75 8.15 -37.74
CA ARG A 193 16.60 6.97 -37.58
C ARG A 193 17.24 6.59 -38.91
N THR A 194 18.03 5.54 -38.89
CA THR A 194 18.51 4.86 -40.10
C THR A 194 17.99 3.42 -40.16
N SER A 195 17.69 2.95 -41.37
CA SER A 195 17.38 1.55 -41.64
C SER A 195 18.39 1.04 -42.66
N GLY A 196 19.38 0.27 -42.19
CA GLY A 196 20.53 -0.11 -43.01
C GLY A 196 21.27 1.13 -43.53
N ARG A 197 21.14 1.41 -44.84
CA ARG A 197 21.79 2.56 -45.51
C ARG A 197 20.87 3.75 -45.80
N THR A 198 19.62 3.66 -45.39
CA THR A 198 18.59 4.67 -45.66
C THR A 198 18.37 5.53 -44.42
N VAL A 199 18.46 6.86 -44.59
CA VAL A 199 18.03 7.85 -43.59
C VAL A 199 16.51 7.97 -43.65
N GLN A 200 15.86 7.73 -42.51
CA GLN A 200 14.41 7.82 -42.37
C GLN A 200 14.06 8.95 -41.40
N VAL A 201 13.09 9.77 -41.76
CA VAL A 201 12.58 10.89 -40.97
C VAL A 201 11.06 10.79 -40.95
N PHE A 202 10.48 10.91 -39.76
CA PHE A 202 9.06 10.72 -39.48
C PHE A 202 8.47 11.97 -38.81
N ASN A 203 7.15 12.12 -38.86
CA ASN A 203 6.47 13.05 -37.97
C ASN A 203 6.83 12.73 -36.50
N ALA A 204 7.04 13.77 -35.69
CA ALA A 204 7.48 13.60 -34.31
C ALA A 204 6.45 12.84 -33.48
N ASP A 205 6.91 11.91 -32.63
CA ASP A 205 6.08 11.08 -31.75
C ASP A 205 5.03 10.21 -32.50
N THR A 206 5.21 9.90 -33.80
CA THR A 206 4.35 8.97 -34.56
C THR A 206 4.99 7.58 -34.71
N ALA A 207 5.59 7.25 -35.86
CA ALA A 207 6.10 5.93 -36.21
C ALA A 207 7.25 5.43 -35.30
N MET A 208 7.95 6.35 -34.64
CA MET A 208 9.02 6.07 -33.69
C MET A 208 8.56 6.02 -32.22
N SER A 209 7.30 6.33 -31.92
CA SER A 209 6.77 6.38 -30.54
C SER A 209 5.64 5.38 -30.31
N ARG A 210 5.94 4.07 -30.42
CA ARG A 210 4.94 3.01 -30.21
C ARG A 210 4.57 2.91 -28.73
N ASP A 211 3.28 2.81 -28.42
CA ASP A 211 2.82 2.50 -27.06
C ASP A 211 2.79 0.98 -26.86
N LEU A 212 3.78 0.47 -26.12
CA LEU A 212 3.87 -0.93 -25.68
C LEU A 212 3.62 -1.05 -24.17
N ALA A 213 3.28 0.04 -23.48
CA ALA A 213 3.00 0.05 -22.04
C ALA A 213 1.52 -0.20 -21.75
N SER A 214 0.64 0.04 -22.73
CA SER A 214 -0.81 -0.10 -22.63
C SER A 214 -1.31 -1.38 -23.34
N GLY A 215 -2.52 -1.84 -22.98
CA GLY A 215 -3.20 -2.95 -23.67
C GLY A 215 -3.10 -4.32 -22.96
N PRO A 216 -3.60 -5.40 -23.59
CA PRO A 216 -3.74 -6.73 -22.97
C PRO A 216 -2.43 -7.53 -22.86
N SER A 217 -1.35 -7.09 -23.50
CA SER A 217 -0.03 -7.72 -23.45
C SER A 217 1.09 -6.68 -23.53
N PRO A 218 1.23 -5.85 -22.48
CA PRO A 218 2.24 -4.80 -22.46
C PRO A 218 3.64 -5.42 -22.31
N VAL A 219 4.64 -4.73 -22.86
CA VAL A 219 6.06 -5.01 -22.60
C VAL A 219 6.37 -4.53 -21.19
N ASP A 220 6.36 -5.47 -20.24
CA ASP A 220 6.55 -5.24 -18.82
C ASP A 220 7.94 -5.66 -18.33
N LEU A 221 8.90 -4.75 -18.24
CA LEU A 221 10.23 -5.02 -17.71
C LEU A 221 10.15 -5.19 -16.18
N ARG A 222 10.57 -6.34 -15.65
CA ARG A 222 10.51 -6.63 -14.20
C ARG A 222 11.87 -6.91 -13.59
N TYR A 223 12.03 -6.52 -12.32
CA TYR A 223 13.18 -6.90 -11.50
C TYR A 223 13.35 -8.41 -11.41
N GLY A 224 14.60 -8.86 -11.51
CA GLY A 224 14.96 -10.28 -11.42
C GLY A 224 14.58 -11.13 -12.63
N ARG A 225 13.82 -10.58 -13.61
CA ARG A 225 13.48 -11.24 -14.88
C ARG A 225 14.13 -10.55 -16.08
N ASP A 226 13.83 -9.28 -16.27
CA ASP A 226 14.29 -8.48 -17.42
C ASP A 226 15.26 -7.36 -17.00
N VAL A 227 15.20 -6.93 -15.73
CA VAL A 227 16.04 -5.90 -15.15
C VAL A 227 16.89 -6.48 -14.01
N ALA A 228 18.21 -6.34 -14.12
CA ALA A 228 19.19 -6.77 -13.13
C ALA A 228 19.44 -5.68 -12.06
N GLU A 229 19.57 -4.43 -12.51
CA GLU A 229 19.91 -3.28 -11.68
C GLU A 229 19.08 -2.07 -12.13
N ALA A 230 18.74 -1.17 -11.20
CA ALA A 230 18.01 0.05 -11.49
C ALA A 230 18.55 1.26 -10.72
N PRO A 231 19.72 1.77 -11.11
CA PRO A 231 20.18 3.05 -10.60
C PRO A 231 19.26 4.19 -11.07
N ASP A 232 18.91 5.05 -10.12
CA ASP A 232 18.23 6.33 -10.36
C ASP A 232 19.18 7.45 -9.92
N GLU A 233 19.32 8.48 -10.77
CA GLU A 233 20.12 9.68 -10.49
C GLU A 233 19.20 10.90 -10.51
N GLY A 234 18.96 11.48 -9.32
CA GLY A 234 18.18 12.70 -9.15
C GLY A 234 19.08 13.94 -9.05
N THR A 235 18.74 15.02 -9.74
CA THR A 235 19.44 16.31 -9.65
C THR A 235 18.47 17.47 -9.44
N LEU A 236 18.85 18.40 -8.57
CA LEU A 236 18.16 19.67 -8.32
C LEU A 236 18.88 20.86 -8.97
N GLU A 237 19.98 20.65 -9.71
CA GLU A 237 20.81 21.73 -10.26
C GLU A 237 20.02 22.70 -11.17
N ASP A 238 19.05 22.17 -11.91
CA ASP A 238 18.20 22.95 -12.83
C ASP A 238 16.92 23.50 -12.17
N THR A 239 16.73 23.32 -10.86
CA THR A 239 15.52 23.82 -10.19
C THR A 239 15.55 25.32 -9.93
N ALA A 240 14.41 25.97 -10.11
CA ALA A 240 14.22 27.39 -9.91
C ALA A 240 12.76 27.70 -9.57
N SER A 241 12.58 28.56 -8.59
CA SER A 241 11.28 29.09 -8.16
C SER A 241 10.93 30.43 -8.80
N SER A 242 11.89 31.03 -9.52
CA SER A 242 11.82 32.35 -10.14
C SER A 242 12.51 32.29 -11.49
N VAL A 243 11.89 32.86 -12.51
CA VAL A 243 12.49 33.01 -13.85
C VAL A 243 12.47 34.48 -14.24
N LEU A 244 13.65 35.04 -14.51
CA LEU A 244 13.84 36.37 -15.09
C LEU A 244 13.88 36.26 -16.61
N ILE A 245 12.96 36.93 -17.29
CA ILE A 245 12.94 37.06 -18.75
C ILE A 245 13.38 38.45 -19.16
N VAL A 246 14.31 38.48 -20.10
CA VAL A 246 14.73 39.69 -20.81
C VAL A 246 14.49 39.50 -22.31
N GLY A 247 13.58 40.28 -22.86
CA GLY A 247 13.24 40.35 -24.28
C GLY A 247 13.70 41.65 -24.94
N ASP A 248 13.22 41.89 -26.16
CA ASP A 248 13.54 43.09 -26.93
C ASP A 248 12.74 44.31 -26.45
N ASN A 249 13.07 45.51 -26.95
CA ASN A 249 12.40 46.78 -26.61
C ASN A 249 12.36 47.10 -25.10
N GLY A 250 13.31 46.58 -24.32
CA GLY A 250 13.39 46.84 -22.88
C GLY A 250 12.43 46.00 -22.03
N LEU A 251 11.85 44.93 -22.60
CA LEU A 251 11.00 43.98 -21.88
C LEU A 251 11.84 43.20 -20.85
N VAL A 252 11.68 43.52 -19.56
CA VAL A 252 12.30 42.81 -18.44
C VAL A 252 11.21 42.42 -17.46
N LYS A 253 11.00 41.12 -17.22
CA LYS A 253 9.95 40.65 -16.33
C LYS A 253 10.35 39.38 -15.58
N THR A 254 10.12 39.37 -14.28
CA THR A 254 10.32 38.20 -13.41
C THR A 254 9.00 37.52 -13.15
N PHE A 255 9.01 36.19 -13.23
CA PHE A 255 7.87 35.33 -12.95
C PHE A 255 8.25 34.36 -11.84
N THR A 256 7.35 34.14 -10.87
CA THR A 256 7.62 33.29 -9.72
C THR A 256 6.61 32.17 -9.61
N ASN A 257 7.08 30.99 -9.22
CA ASN A 257 6.26 29.84 -8.87
C ASN A 257 6.34 29.60 -7.35
N PRO A 258 5.41 30.17 -6.56
CA PRO A 258 5.42 30.00 -5.11
C PRO A 258 5.08 28.57 -4.66
N ALA A 259 4.57 27.72 -5.55
CA ALA A 259 4.29 26.32 -5.26
C ALA A 259 5.52 25.39 -5.43
N ALA A 260 6.63 25.89 -5.97
CA ALA A 260 7.87 25.13 -6.08
C ALA A 260 8.46 24.85 -4.69
N VAL A 261 8.98 23.64 -4.49
CA VAL A 261 9.63 23.24 -3.23
C VAL A 261 10.94 24.01 -3.07
N GLN A 262 11.06 24.85 -2.03
CA GLN A 262 12.18 25.78 -1.81
C GLN A 262 12.93 25.45 -0.51
N PRO A 263 13.63 24.30 -0.41
CA PRO A 263 14.26 23.87 0.84
C PRO A 263 15.41 24.79 1.27
N TRP A 264 16.02 25.55 0.34
CA TRP A 264 17.07 26.54 0.60
C TRP A 264 16.66 27.99 0.29
N GLY A 265 15.35 28.26 0.18
CA GLY A 265 14.83 29.55 -0.29
C GLY A 265 14.68 29.61 -1.82
N PRO A 266 14.28 30.77 -2.38
CA PRO A 266 14.00 30.89 -3.79
C PRO A 266 15.28 30.85 -4.64
N TRP A 267 15.29 29.98 -5.64
CA TRP A 267 16.32 29.94 -6.69
C TRP A 267 15.81 30.60 -7.96
N GLU A 268 16.70 31.31 -8.65
CA GLU A 268 16.37 32.11 -9.83
C GLU A 268 17.07 31.56 -11.07
N GLN A 269 16.35 31.53 -12.19
CA GLN A 269 16.88 31.17 -13.49
C GLN A 269 16.69 32.34 -14.46
N TYR A 270 17.70 32.60 -15.28
CA TYR A 270 17.65 33.63 -16.32
C TYR A 270 17.30 33.01 -17.68
N VAL A 271 16.39 33.64 -18.42
CA VAL A 271 16.04 33.28 -19.80
C VAL A 271 16.07 34.54 -20.69
N GLY A 272 17.04 34.61 -21.59
CA GLY A 272 17.09 35.64 -22.63
C GLY A 272 16.24 35.24 -23.84
N ALA A 273 15.38 36.13 -24.33
CA ALA A 273 14.42 35.87 -25.38
C ALA A 273 14.44 36.94 -26.49
N GLY A 274 15.42 36.84 -27.40
CA GLY A 274 15.48 37.72 -28.58
C GLY A 274 14.30 37.51 -29.53
N GLY A 275 13.71 38.59 -30.04
CA GLY A 275 12.49 38.60 -30.86
C GLY A 275 11.18 38.65 -30.05
N VAL A 276 11.23 38.48 -28.73
CA VAL A 276 10.05 38.59 -27.85
C VAL A 276 9.90 40.03 -27.41
N SER A 277 8.87 40.70 -27.91
CA SER A 277 8.60 42.12 -27.63
C SER A 277 7.28 42.37 -26.90
N ASP A 278 6.45 41.33 -26.74
CA ASP A 278 5.18 41.40 -26.03
C ASP A 278 5.18 40.55 -24.74
N GLU A 279 4.37 41.00 -23.78
CA GLU A 279 4.29 40.43 -22.43
C GLU A 279 3.56 39.07 -22.39
N GLY A 280 2.70 38.79 -23.37
CA GLY A 280 1.98 37.52 -23.48
C GLY A 280 2.91 36.37 -23.84
N THR A 281 3.74 36.56 -24.87
CA THR A 281 4.76 35.60 -25.29
C THR A 281 5.79 35.38 -24.18
N ALA A 282 6.21 36.43 -23.48
CA ALA A 282 7.09 36.31 -22.32
C ALA A 282 6.45 35.49 -21.18
N THR A 283 5.15 35.63 -20.95
CA THR A 283 4.43 34.87 -19.91
C THR A 283 4.38 33.37 -20.22
N ILE A 284 4.12 33.01 -21.48
CA ILE A 284 4.15 31.61 -21.96
C ILE A 284 5.57 31.02 -21.80
N LEU A 285 6.58 31.80 -22.16
CA LEU A 285 7.98 31.42 -22.03
C LEU A 285 8.37 31.17 -20.56
N ALA A 286 7.93 32.06 -19.66
CA ALA A 286 8.18 31.96 -18.23
C ALA A 286 7.51 30.76 -17.59
N GLN A 287 6.25 30.50 -17.94
CA GLN A 287 5.50 29.37 -17.42
C GLN A 287 6.16 28.05 -17.83
N SER A 288 6.62 27.95 -19.09
CA SER A 288 7.36 26.77 -19.56
C SER A 288 8.73 26.59 -18.86
N ALA A 289 9.39 27.69 -18.48
CA ALA A 289 10.66 27.64 -17.75
C ALA A 289 10.43 27.24 -16.28
N LEU A 290 9.42 27.79 -15.63
CA LEU A 290 9.04 27.46 -14.25
C LEU A 290 8.51 26.02 -14.11
N GLU A 291 7.80 25.50 -15.10
CA GLU A 291 7.39 24.09 -15.12
C GLU A 291 8.59 23.14 -15.23
N ARG A 292 9.61 23.50 -16.04
CA ARG A 292 10.86 22.73 -16.18
C ARG A 292 11.77 22.77 -14.96
N ALA A 293 11.64 23.82 -14.14
CA ALA A 293 12.50 24.10 -13.00
C ALA A 293 11.80 23.79 -11.65
N GLY A 294 10.58 23.24 -11.68
CA GLY A 294 9.73 23.09 -10.51
C GLY A 294 10.07 21.92 -9.57
N GLY A 295 10.95 20.99 -9.96
CA GLY A 295 11.26 19.80 -9.14
C GLY A 295 12.50 19.03 -9.57
N GLU A 296 12.88 18.04 -8.77
CA GLU A 296 14.02 17.15 -8.98
C GLU A 296 13.90 16.38 -10.31
N ARG A 297 14.95 16.42 -11.12
CA ARG A 297 15.02 15.67 -12.37
C ARG A 297 15.69 14.33 -12.12
N VAL A 298 14.95 13.24 -12.34
CA VAL A 298 15.44 11.89 -12.14
C VAL A 298 15.72 11.21 -13.48
N GLN A 299 16.99 10.94 -13.75
CA GLN A 299 17.40 10.06 -14.84
C GLN A 299 17.34 8.61 -14.36
N ARG A 300 16.52 7.79 -15.01
CA ARG A 300 16.34 6.38 -14.66
C ARG A 300 17.13 5.51 -15.61
N THR A 301 18.09 4.75 -15.09
CA THR A 301 18.85 3.78 -15.87
C THR A 301 18.52 2.36 -15.40
N ARG A 302 18.26 1.43 -16.32
CA ARG A 302 17.93 0.03 -16.01
C ARG A 302 18.94 -0.91 -16.66
N GLY A 303 19.72 -1.63 -15.87
CA GLY A 303 20.58 -2.71 -16.36
C GLY A 303 19.72 -3.89 -16.80
N VAL A 304 19.79 -4.29 -18.06
CA VAL A 304 18.94 -5.35 -18.61
C VAL A 304 19.60 -6.72 -18.54
N VAL A 305 18.79 -7.72 -18.20
CA VAL A 305 19.13 -9.13 -18.33
C VAL A 305 18.85 -9.55 -19.77
N LEU A 306 19.79 -10.22 -20.41
CA LEU A 306 19.63 -10.71 -21.80
C LEU A 306 19.44 -12.24 -21.85
N TYR A 307 19.82 -12.94 -20.79
CA TYR A 307 19.71 -14.39 -20.67
C TYR A 307 18.48 -14.75 -19.83
N GLY A 308 17.46 -15.34 -20.45
CA GLY A 308 16.23 -15.73 -19.77
C GLY A 308 15.21 -14.60 -19.58
N ALA A 309 15.50 -13.40 -20.09
CA ALA A 309 14.53 -12.31 -20.16
C ALA A 309 13.36 -12.66 -21.09
N ARG A 310 12.17 -12.16 -20.73
CA ARG A 310 10.95 -12.30 -21.54
C ARG A 310 10.95 -11.32 -22.70
N TRP A 311 11.42 -10.09 -22.43
CA TRP A 311 11.42 -8.99 -23.39
C TRP A 311 12.85 -8.57 -23.69
N LEU A 312 13.23 -8.62 -24.96
CA LEU A 312 14.58 -8.36 -25.42
C LEU A 312 14.69 -7.01 -26.15
N PRO A 313 15.77 -6.26 -25.91
CA PRO A 313 16.02 -5.00 -26.63
C PRO A 313 16.24 -5.26 -28.11
N LEU A 314 15.88 -4.28 -28.95
CA LEU A 314 15.94 -4.29 -30.43
C LEU A 314 14.98 -5.27 -31.12
N LYS A 315 14.47 -6.27 -30.40
CA LYS A 315 13.45 -7.22 -30.86
C LYS A 315 12.05 -6.77 -30.42
N ASP A 316 11.84 -6.69 -29.10
CA ASP A 316 10.52 -6.48 -28.52
C ASP A 316 10.28 -4.98 -28.20
N TYR A 317 11.34 -4.24 -27.91
CA TYR A 317 11.31 -2.79 -27.71
C TYR A 317 12.59 -2.12 -28.25
N ARG A 318 12.48 -0.85 -28.65
CA ARG A 318 13.58 -0.05 -29.21
C ARG A 318 13.52 1.41 -28.73
N PRO A 319 14.57 2.23 -28.95
CA PRO A 319 14.50 3.66 -28.65
C PRO A 319 13.27 4.32 -29.29
N GLY A 320 12.58 5.14 -28.51
CA GLY A 320 11.32 5.78 -28.89
C GLY A 320 10.07 5.11 -28.32
N ASP A 321 10.08 3.78 -28.11
CA ASP A 321 8.93 3.05 -27.59
C ASP A 321 8.63 3.39 -26.12
N ARG A 322 7.35 3.30 -25.73
CA ARG A 322 6.93 3.35 -24.33
C ARG A 322 6.69 1.94 -23.80
N VAL A 323 7.31 1.60 -22.67
CA VAL A 323 7.21 0.28 -22.02
C VAL A 323 6.81 0.43 -20.56
N LEU A 324 6.30 -0.64 -19.94
CA LEU A 324 6.14 -0.68 -18.48
C LEU A 324 7.47 -1.10 -17.87
N ALA A 325 8.08 -0.25 -17.06
CA ALA A 325 9.34 -0.55 -16.38
C ALA A 325 9.31 -0.04 -14.94
N PRO A 326 10.15 -0.58 -14.03
CA PRO A 326 10.11 -0.20 -12.63
C PRO A 326 10.57 1.26 -12.48
N GLY A 327 9.66 2.14 -12.07
CA GLY A 327 9.87 3.54 -11.74
C GLY A 327 10.15 3.71 -10.24
N ASP A 328 9.55 4.73 -9.63
CA ASP A 328 9.83 5.07 -8.22
C ASP A 328 9.29 3.98 -7.26
N GLY A 329 10.05 3.67 -6.22
CA GLY A 329 9.74 2.57 -5.30
C GLY A 329 9.63 1.17 -5.94
N GLY A 330 10.04 1.02 -7.21
CA GLY A 330 9.92 -0.23 -7.97
C GLY A 330 8.53 -0.53 -8.54
N ALA A 331 7.59 0.42 -8.49
CA ALA A 331 6.29 0.29 -9.14
C ALA A 331 6.45 0.31 -10.68
N LEU A 332 5.63 -0.45 -11.40
CA LEU A 332 5.67 -0.43 -12.87
C LEU A 332 5.02 0.85 -13.40
N GLU A 333 5.79 1.65 -14.12
CA GLU A 333 5.37 2.91 -14.73
C GLU A 333 5.58 2.89 -16.25
N SER A 334 4.76 3.66 -16.98
CA SER A 334 4.92 3.85 -18.42
C SER A 334 6.12 4.78 -18.69
N LEU A 335 7.27 4.21 -19.00
CA LEU A 335 8.50 4.94 -19.30
C LEU A 335 8.86 4.85 -20.79
N ARG A 336 9.41 5.91 -21.37
CA ARG A 336 9.90 5.95 -22.76
C ARG A 336 11.36 5.53 -22.81
N VAL A 337 11.70 4.62 -23.72
CA VAL A 337 13.08 4.21 -23.97
C VAL A 337 13.80 5.31 -24.75
N ARG A 338 14.74 6.00 -24.11
CA ARG A 338 15.54 7.06 -24.75
C ARG A 338 16.83 6.55 -25.36
N GLN A 339 17.45 5.59 -24.71
CA GLN A 339 18.65 4.95 -25.22
C GLN A 339 18.68 3.48 -24.84
N VAL A 340 19.07 2.64 -25.79
CA VAL A 340 19.47 1.26 -25.55
C VAL A 340 20.98 1.20 -25.67
N THR A 341 21.67 0.64 -24.68
CA THR A 341 23.10 0.34 -24.75
C THR A 341 23.30 -1.14 -24.56
N LEU A 342 23.99 -1.80 -25.48
CA LEU A 342 24.40 -3.20 -25.34
C LEU A 342 25.92 -3.28 -25.37
N ALA A 343 26.50 -4.01 -24.43
CA ALA A 343 27.94 -4.17 -24.32
C ALA A 343 28.33 -5.63 -24.09
N ARG A 344 29.39 -6.07 -24.76
CA ARG A 344 30.06 -7.34 -24.50
C ARG A 344 31.39 -7.07 -23.81
N SER A 345 31.56 -7.63 -22.62
CA SER A 345 32.80 -7.54 -21.85
C SER A 345 33.91 -8.40 -22.46
N SER A 346 35.14 -8.21 -21.97
CA SER A 346 36.30 -9.03 -22.34
C SER A 346 36.19 -10.51 -21.94
N THR A 347 35.27 -10.84 -21.03
CA THR A 347 34.93 -12.22 -20.66
C THR A 347 33.89 -12.86 -21.58
N GLY A 348 33.41 -12.12 -22.60
CA GLY A 348 32.44 -12.60 -23.58
C GLY A 348 30.98 -12.48 -23.14
N VAL A 349 30.71 -11.99 -21.92
CA VAL A 349 29.36 -11.83 -21.40
C VAL A 349 28.71 -10.59 -22.02
N LEU A 350 27.53 -10.78 -22.58
CA LEU A 350 26.69 -9.71 -23.11
C LEU A 350 25.78 -9.16 -22.01
N GLY A 351 25.79 -7.85 -21.83
CA GLY A 351 24.90 -7.10 -20.95
C GLY A 351 24.40 -5.83 -21.64
N GLY A 352 23.60 -5.06 -20.93
CA GLY A 352 23.11 -3.80 -21.46
C GLY A 352 22.45 -2.91 -20.43
N SER A 353 22.13 -1.69 -20.84
CA SER A 353 21.37 -0.73 -20.05
C SER A 353 20.36 0.03 -20.90
N LEU A 354 19.29 0.48 -20.27
CA LEU A 354 18.27 1.35 -20.84
C LEU A 354 18.26 2.66 -20.09
N VAL A 355 18.26 3.78 -20.81
CA VAL A 355 17.90 5.08 -20.24
C VAL A 355 16.43 5.31 -20.49
N LEU A 356 15.67 5.54 -19.42
CA LEU A 356 14.22 5.63 -19.41
C LEU A 356 13.77 6.99 -18.87
N HIS A 357 12.82 7.63 -19.56
CA HIS A 357 12.19 8.87 -19.10
C HIS A 357 10.72 8.62 -18.76
N ASP A 358 10.19 9.33 -17.76
CA ASP A 358 8.77 9.27 -17.44
C ASP A 358 7.92 10.22 -18.31
N ARG A 359 6.60 10.12 -18.19
CA ARG A 359 5.66 10.93 -18.97
C ARG A 359 5.71 12.42 -18.62
N PHE A 360 6.09 12.79 -17.40
CA PHE A 360 6.18 14.19 -16.95
C PHE A 360 7.44 14.84 -17.51
N LEU A 361 8.60 14.20 -17.37
CA LEU A 361 9.85 14.62 -17.98
C LEU A 361 9.72 14.71 -19.50
N GLU A 362 9.01 13.77 -20.15
CA GLU A 362 8.73 13.86 -21.59
C GLU A 362 7.81 15.04 -21.96
N ARG A 363 6.86 15.41 -21.09
CA ARG A 363 6.02 16.61 -21.28
C ARG A 363 6.88 17.87 -21.12
N ASP A 364 7.75 17.92 -20.11
CA ASP A 364 8.62 19.05 -19.83
C ASP A 364 9.65 19.25 -20.95
N ILE A 365 10.19 18.15 -21.49
CA ILE A 365 11.00 18.16 -22.70
C ILE A 365 10.17 18.74 -23.85
N ARG A 366 8.97 18.22 -24.15
CA ARG A 366 8.11 18.74 -25.24
C ARG A 366 7.80 20.24 -25.09
N LEU A 367 7.56 20.70 -23.88
CA LEU A 367 7.35 22.12 -23.58
C LEU A 367 8.64 22.92 -23.85
N ALA A 368 9.81 22.43 -23.43
CA ALA A 368 11.10 23.02 -23.75
C ALA A 368 11.30 23.20 -25.27
N ARG A 369 10.93 22.17 -26.05
CA ARG A 369 11.02 22.18 -27.52
C ARG A 369 10.14 23.26 -28.13
N ARG A 370 8.89 23.38 -27.64
CA ARG A 370 7.94 24.41 -28.07
C ARG A 370 8.44 25.81 -27.78
N THR A 371 9.00 26.02 -26.60
CA THR A 371 9.58 27.32 -26.19
C THR A 371 10.80 27.70 -27.02
N ALA A 372 11.68 26.75 -27.34
CA ALA A 372 12.81 26.97 -28.24
C ALA A 372 12.37 27.28 -29.69
N GLY A 373 11.21 26.76 -30.13
CA GLY A 373 10.62 27.13 -31.43
C GLY A 373 10.01 28.54 -31.47
N ILE A 374 9.59 29.09 -30.32
CA ILE A 374 9.02 30.44 -30.22
C ILE A 374 10.12 31.51 -30.21
N VAL A 375 11.26 31.25 -29.56
CA VAL A 375 12.42 32.14 -29.56
C VAL A 375 13.27 31.79 -30.78
N GLY A 376 12.97 32.44 -31.91
CA GLY A 376 13.53 32.15 -33.24
C GLY A 376 14.91 31.49 -33.21
N GLY A 377 14.96 30.22 -33.62
CA GLY A 377 16.10 29.31 -33.50
C GLY A 377 17.39 29.79 -34.16
N SER A 378 18.07 30.70 -33.48
CA SER A 378 19.27 31.37 -33.96
C SER A 378 20.15 31.70 -32.76
N THR A 379 20.98 30.74 -32.36
CA THR A 379 22.21 31.01 -31.63
C THR A 379 23.22 31.71 -32.55
N ALA A 380 23.01 33.01 -32.83
CA ALA A 380 24.03 33.94 -33.33
C ALA A 380 23.49 35.39 -33.47
N ASP A 381 23.97 36.26 -32.57
CA ASP A 381 24.13 37.73 -32.57
C ASP A 381 23.51 38.64 -33.67
N GLY A 382 22.73 39.64 -33.24
CA GLY A 382 22.93 41.10 -33.54
C GLY A 382 22.22 41.82 -34.71
N GLY A 383 21.33 42.79 -34.42
CA GLY A 383 21.42 44.18 -34.95
C GLY A 383 20.46 44.73 -36.06
N SER A 384 19.41 45.46 -35.61
CA SER A 384 18.63 46.61 -36.15
C SER A 384 18.51 47.03 -37.65
N GLY A 385 17.25 47.34 -38.07
CA GLY A 385 16.80 48.69 -38.46
C GLY A 385 16.66 49.05 -39.97
N ALA A 386 15.46 49.49 -40.42
CA ALA A 386 15.29 50.20 -41.70
C ALA A 386 14.11 51.21 -41.72
N ARG A 387 14.34 52.37 -42.36
CA ARG A 387 13.35 53.40 -42.75
C ARG A 387 13.50 53.72 -44.26
N PRO A 388 12.44 54.05 -45.04
CA PRO A 388 12.52 54.25 -46.50
C PRO A 388 12.62 55.73 -46.97
N ALA A 389 12.90 55.91 -48.27
CA ALA A 389 13.20 57.16 -49.02
C ALA A 389 12.05 57.56 -50.01
N PRO A 390 12.08 58.71 -50.75
CA PRO A 390 10.95 59.64 -50.95
C PRO A 390 10.26 59.67 -52.35
N GLU A 391 9.23 60.53 -52.45
CA GLU A 391 8.01 60.55 -53.30
C GLU A 391 8.05 61.39 -54.61
N ALA A 392 7.06 61.17 -55.51
CA ALA A 392 6.86 61.78 -56.85
C ALA A 392 5.50 62.57 -56.96
N PRO A 393 5.11 63.20 -58.10
CA PRO A 393 4.43 64.50 -58.19
C PRO A 393 2.90 64.56 -57.91
N GLU A 394 2.38 65.79 -57.71
CA GLU A 394 1.13 66.05 -56.99
C GLU A 394 -0.20 65.54 -57.64
N PRO A 395 -1.05 64.84 -56.86
CA PRO A 395 -2.39 64.34 -57.24
C PRO A 395 -3.53 65.37 -57.49
N ARG A 396 -4.61 64.93 -58.17
CA ARG A 396 -5.92 65.63 -58.36
C ARG A 396 -7.09 64.87 -57.69
N THR A 397 -8.13 65.58 -57.21
CA THR A 397 -9.22 65.05 -56.36
C THR A 397 -10.39 64.39 -57.13
N PRO A 398 -10.66 63.08 -56.97
CA PRO A 398 -11.80 62.37 -57.60
C PRO A 398 -13.19 62.79 -57.09
N ALA A 399 -14.25 62.54 -57.89
CA ALA A 399 -15.66 62.67 -57.47
C ALA A 399 -16.12 61.49 -56.55
N ALA A 400 -17.27 61.65 -55.88
CA ALA A 400 -17.82 60.62 -55.00
C ALA A 400 -18.44 59.44 -55.78
N PRO A 401 -18.17 58.17 -55.40
CA PRO A 401 -18.82 57.01 -56.01
C PRO A 401 -20.34 56.98 -55.74
N ALA A 402 -21.14 56.62 -56.75
CA ALA A 402 -22.60 56.52 -56.65
C ALA A 402 -23.06 55.04 -56.68
N GLY A 403 -24.26 54.75 -56.18
CA GLY A 403 -24.86 53.41 -56.29
C GLY A 403 -24.23 52.33 -55.40
N LEU A 404 -23.86 52.67 -54.16
CA LEU A 404 -23.33 51.73 -53.18
C LEU A 404 -24.40 50.67 -52.79
N VAL A 405 -24.08 49.40 -52.98
CA VAL A 405 -24.91 48.26 -52.57
C VAL A 405 -24.07 47.35 -51.68
N VAL A 406 -24.63 46.93 -50.54
CA VAL A 406 -23.98 46.03 -49.57
C VAL A 406 -24.85 44.78 -49.43
N ASN A 407 -24.29 43.60 -49.72
CA ASN A 407 -24.97 42.32 -49.58
C ASN A 407 -24.30 41.48 -48.48
N PRO A 408 -24.94 41.31 -47.30
CA PRO A 408 -24.41 40.49 -46.21
C PRO A 408 -24.78 39.01 -46.38
N LEU A 409 -23.86 38.11 -46.02
CA LEU A 409 -24.07 36.67 -46.00
C LEU A 409 -23.41 36.06 -44.75
N PRO A 410 -24.05 35.09 -44.08
CA PRO A 410 -23.40 34.29 -43.05
C PRO A 410 -22.62 33.14 -43.71
N TYR A 411 -21.52 32.74 -43.10
CA TYR A 411 -20.81 31.52 -43.45
C TYR A 411 -20.10 30.94 -42.23
N ILE A 412 -19.84 29.63 -42.25
CA ILE A 412 -19.05 28.93 -41.24
C ILE A 412 -17.62 28.80 -41.76
N ASP A 413 -16.63 29.17 -40.93
CA ASP A 413 -15.22 29.02 -41.30
C ASP A 413 -14.69 27.58 -41.14
N GLU A 414 -13.43 27.37 -41.52
CA GLU A 414 -12.74 26.08 -41.40
C GLU A 414 -12.59 25.57 -39.96
N HIS A 415 -12.84 26.43 -38.96
CA HIS A 415 -12.79 26.11 -37.54
C HIS A 415 -14.18 25.91 -36.92
N GLY A 416 -15.25 25.99 -37.73
CA GLY A 416 -16.63 25.80 -37.29
C GLY A 416 -17.21 27.02 -36.55
N LEU A 417 -16.64 28.22 -36.72
CA LEU A 417 -17.17 29.45 -36.12
C LEU A 417 -18.04 30.21 -37.13
N PRO A 418 -19.21 30.74 -36.69
CA PRO A 418 -20.06 31.53 -37.56
C PRO A 418 -19.49 32.94 -37.76
N HIS A 419 -19.32 33.32 -39.01
CA HIS A 419 -18.82 34.63 -39.43
C HIS A 419 -19.71 35.25 -40.51
N GLY A 420 -19.76 36.58 -40.50
CA GLY A 420 -20.35 37.37 -41.57
C GLY A 420 -19.34 37.69 -42.66
N GLN A 421 -19.81 37.71 -43.90
CA GLN A 421 -19.13 38.37 -45.01
C GLN A 421 -20.06 39.40 -45.64
N VAL A 422 -19.50 40.48 -46.15
CA VAL A 422 -20.21 41.39 -47.04
C VAL A 422 -19.57 41.42 -48.41
N THR A 423 -20.41 41.46 -49.44
CA THR A 423 -20.01 41.86 -50.79
C THR A 423 -20.55 43.26 -51.05
N VAL A 424 -19.65 44.23 -51.24
CA VAL A 424 -19.97 45.64 -51.46
C VAL A 424 -19.68 46.00 -52.92
N SER A 425 -20.57 46.74 -53.56
CA SER A 425 -20.40 47.20 -54.96
C SER A 425 -20.82 48.66 -55.14
N TRP A 426 -20.19 49.38 -56.06
CA TRP A 426 -20.49 50.79 -56.37
C TRP A 426 -20.28 51.10 -57.85
N GLY A 427 -20.75 52.26 -58.32
CA GLY A 427 -20.53 52.73 -59.69
C GLY A 427 -19.13 53.32 -59.90
N ALA A 428 -18.54 53.08 -61.07
CA ALA A 428 -17.23 53.61 -61.43
C ALA A 428 -17.22 55.15 -61.50
N VAL A 429 -16.22 55.77 -60.88
CA VAL A 429 -15.92 57.21 -60.96
C VAL A 429 -14.98 57.46 -62.13
N THR A 430 -15.42 58.26 -63.10
CA THR A 430 -14.67 58.56 -64.33
C THR A 430 -14.21 60.01 -64.45
N SER A 431 -14.51 60.85 -63.45
CA SER A 431 -14.20 62.29 -63.45
C SER A 431 -13.83 62.83 -62.07
N ASP A 432 -13.14 63.97 -62.05
CA ASP A 432 -12.90 64.77 -60.85
C ASP A 432 -14.15 65.56 -60.41
N VAL A 433 -14.07 66.25 -59.27
CA VAL A 433 -15.17 67.09 -58.72
C VAL A 433 -15.61 68.23 -59.64
N GLY A 434 -14.79 68.59 -60.65
CA GLY A 434 -15.09 69.62 -61.64
C GLY A 434 -15.62 69.06 -62.97
N GLY A 435 -15.82 67.74 -63.09
CA GLY A 435 -16.30 67.08 -64.31
C GLY A 435 -15.23 66.80 -65.36
N VAL A 436 -13.94 66.93 -65.02
CA VAL A 436 -12.83 66.61 -65.93
C VAL A 436 -12.51 65.12 -65.83
N ALA A 437 -12.30 64.47 -66.98
CA ALA A 437 -11.97 63.04 -67.03
C ALA A 437 -10.71 62.72 -66.19
N LEU A 438 -10.82 61.68 -65.37
CA LEU A 438 -9.79 61.24 -64.43
C LEU A 438 -9.69 59.72 -64.45
N ASN A 439 -8.46 59.19 -64.52
CA ASN A 439 -8.21 57.79 -64.22
C ASN A 439 -8.06 57.64 -62.71
N VAL A 440 -9.07 57.04 -62.07
CA VAL A 440 -9.05 56.77 -60.63
C VAL A 440 -8.05 55.66 -60.34
N GLY A 441 -7.18 55.88 -59.36
CA GLY A 441 -6.13 54.93 -58.97
C GLY A 441 -6.63 53.77 -58.11
N GLY A 442 -7.83 53.90 -57.53
CA GLY A 442 -8.49 52.89 -56.71
C GLY A 442 -9.62 53.47 -55.86
N TYR A 443 -10.31 52.64 -55.10
CA TYR A 443 -11.31 53.08 -54.12
C TYR A 443 -10.99 52.58 -52.73
N GLU A 444 -11.29 53.39 -51.72
CA GLU A 444 -11.19 53.03 -50.32
C GLU A 444 -12.59 52.77 -49.75
N LEU A 445 -12.82 51.53 -49.30
CA LEU A 445 -14.03 51.12 -48.59
C LEU A 445 -13.85 51.30 -47.10
N PHE A 446 -14.77 52.00 -46.45
CA PHE A 446 -14.79 52.20 -45.01
C PHE A 446 -16.02 51.52 -44.39
N MET A 447 -15.85 51.04 -43.17
CA MET A 447 -16.90 50.43 -42.35
C MET A 447 -16.85 50.99 -40.92
N ARG A 448 -18.00 50.93 -40.25
CA ARG A 448 -18.09 51.04 -38.80
C ARG A 448 -19.24 50.16 -38.30
N ILE A 449 -19.27 49.87 -37.00
CA ILE A 449 -20.49 49.43 -36.33
C ILE A 449 -21.52 50.56 -36.45
N ASN A 450 -22.79 50.21 -36.72
CA ASN A 450 -23.87 51.16 -36.99
C ASN A 450 -24.42 51.81 -35.71
N GLU A 451 -23.52 52.30 -34.87
CA GLU A 451 -23.80 53.03 -33.64
C GLU A 451 -23.43 54.51 -33.78
N THR A 452 -24.15 55.37 -33.04
CA THR A 452 -23.93 56.81 -33.10
C THR A 452 -22.59 57.17 -32.45
N GLY A 453 -21.67 57.74 -33.21
CA GLY A 453 -20.34 58.14 -32.74
C GLY A 453 -19.23 57.11 -32.96
N ALA A 454 -19.55 55.92 -33.49
CA ALA A 454 -18.54 54.90 -33.79
C ALA A 454 -17.56 55.39 -34.88
N PRO A 455 -16.23 55.18 -34.68
CA PRO A 455 -15.21 55.58 -35.64
C PRO A 455 -15.30 54.75 -36.93
N TRP A 456 -14.99 55.39 -38.06
CA TRP A 456 -14.90 54.73 -39.36
C TRP A 456 -13.50 54.14 -39.55
N PHE A 457 -13.44 52.87 -39.95
CA PHE A 457 -12.21 52.15 -40.25
C PHE A 457 -12.11 51.90 -41.75
N LEU A 458 -10.90 52.05 -42.30
CA LEU A 458 -10.60 51.61 -43.66
C LEU A 458 -10.58 50.09 -43.67
N VAL A 459 -11.41 49.50 -44.52
CA VAL A 459 -11.62 48.06 -44.64
C VAL A 459 -10.68 47.47 -45.68
N THR A 460 -10.68 48.08 -46.86
CA THR A 460 -9.85 47.66 -47.98
C THR A 460 -9.71 48.79 -48.99
N SER A 461 -8.65 48.72 -49.80
CA SER A 461 -8.46 49.56 -50.98
C SER A 461 -8.45 48.68 -52.22
N THR A 462 -9.22 49.06 -53.23
CA THR A 462 -9.31 48.38 -54.52
C THR A 462 -8.34 48.99 -55.53
N GLU A 463 -7.94 48.21 -56.53
CA GLU A 463 -7.12 48.71 -57.64
C GLU A 463 -7.95 49.53 -58.65
N ALA A 464 -7.27 50.20 -59.57
CA ALA A 464 -7.91 51.00 -60.61
C ALA A 464 -8.81 50.13 -61.51
N GLY A 465 -10.12 50.38 -61.47
CA GLY A 465 -11.13 49.68 -62.28
C GLY A 465 -12.03 48.73 -61.50
N ASP A 466 -11.62 48.33 -60.30
CA ASP A 466 -12.41 47.47 -59.43
C ASP A 466 -13.52 48.26 -58.74
N THR A 467 -14.76 47.81 -58.92
CA THR A 467 -15.98 48.48 -58.40
C THR A 467 -16.73 47.62 -57.38
N THR A 468 -16.09 46.55 -56.93
CA THR A 468 -16.61 45.60 -55.96
C THR A 468 -15.53 45.24 -54.94
N ALA A 469 -15.89 45.09 -53.68
CA ALA A 469 -15.01 44.63 -52.62
C ALA A 469 -15.74 43.70 -51.66
N THR A 470 -15.08 42.62 -51.26
CA THR A 470 -15.58 41.70 -50.23
C THR A 470 -14.81 41.92 -48.93
N TYR A 471 -15.50 41.84 -47.79
CA TYR A 471 -14.86 41.89 -46.48
C TYR A 471 -15.41 40.85 -45.53
N SER A 472 -14.48 40.20 -44.83
CA SER A 472 -14.68 39.11 -43.89
C SER A 472 -13.43 39.05 -42.98
N PRO A 473 -13.53 38.61 -41.72
CA PRO A 473 -14.75 38.22 -41.02
C PRO A 473 -15.49 39.41 -40.39
N LEU A 474 -16.81 39.33 -40.34
CA LEU A 474 -17.70 40.21 -39.59
C LEU A 474 -18.41 39.44 -38.47
N VAL A 475 -18.82 40.16 -37.43
CA VAL A 475 -19.61 39.58 -36.35
C VAL A 475 -21.05 39.40 -36.83
N ILE A 476 -21.56 38.17 -36.73
CA ILE A 476 -22.96 37.82 -36.99
C ILE A 476 -23.89 38.54 -36.00
N GLY A 477 -25.10 38.90 -36.44
CA GLY A 477 -26.08 39.66 -35.64
C GLY A 477 -25.77 41.16 -35.48
N GLU A 478 -24.55 41.60 -35.77
CA GLU A 478 -24.12 42.99 -35.61
C GLU A 478 -24.47 43.84 -36.85
N ALA A 479 -24.88 45.09 -36.63
CA ALA A 479 -25.19 46.03 -37.71
C ALA A 479 -23.96 46.87 -38.08
N TYR A 480 -23.60 46.90 -39.37
CA TYR A 480 -22.47 47.68 -39.89
C TYR A 480 -22.93 48.69 -40.93
N ALA A 481 -22.31 49.86 -40.93
CA ALA A 481 -22.47 50.88 -41.96
C ALA A 481 -21.22 50.96 -42.84
N PHE A 482 -21.40 51.06 -44.15
CA PHE A 482 -20.35 51.11 -45.16
C PHE A 482 -20.44 52.39 -45.99
N LYS A 483 -19.28 52.93 -46.38
CA LYS A 483 -19.17 54.04 -47.35
C LYS A 483 -17.89 53.88 -48.16
N VAL A 484 -17.87 54.37 -49.39
CA VAL A 484 -16.71 54.23 -50.29
C VAL A 484 -16.30 55.59 -50.85
N ARG A 485 -15.01 55.81 -51.10
CA ARG A 485 -14.50 56.99 -51.83
C ARG A 485 -13.46 56.61 -52.86
N ALA A 486 -13.36 57.38 -53.93
CA ALA A 486 -12.32 57.22 -54.95
C ALA A 486 -11.02 57.91 -54.53
N VAL A 487 -9.86 57.32 -54.87
CA VAL A 487 -8.52 57.85 -54.61
C VAL A 487 -7.74 57.93 -55.90
N ASN A 488 -7.01 59.02 -56.10
CA ASN A 488 -6.14 59.20 -57.26
C ASN A 488 -4.82 59.84 -56.85
N LEU A 489 -3.72 59.13 -57.09
CA LEU A 489 -2.34 59.57 -56.85
C LEU A 489 -2.07 60.12 -55.43
N GLY A 490 -2.89 59.76 -54.42
CA GLY A 490 -2.80 60.26 -53.04
C GLY A 490 -3.82 61.34 -52.66
N LYS A 491 -4.62 61.89 -53.58
CA LYS A 491 -5.81 62.69 -53.23
C LYS A 491 -7.07 61.84 -53.17
N VAL A 492 -7.81 62.06 -52.09
CA VAL A 492 -9.04 61.35 -51.75
C VAL A 492 -10.26 62.19 -52.14
N GLY A 493 -11.23 61.57 -52.81
CA GLY A 493 -12.53 62.16 -53.12
C GLY A 493 -13.47 62.16 -51.91
N ALA A 494 -14.65 62.77 -52.08
CA ALA A 494 -15.72 62.68 -51.10
C ALA A 494 -16.28 61.24 -51.00
N PHE A 495 -16.84 60.89 -49.84
CA PHE A 495 -17.47 59.59 -49.62
C PHE A 495 -18.84 59.51 -50.29
N SER A 496 -19.24 58.29 -50.67
CA SER A 496 -20.64 57.95 -50.95
C SER A 496 -21.52 58.13 -49.70
N GLU A 497 -22.83 58.19 -49.90
CA GLU A 497 -23.78 58.07 -48.79
C GLU A 497 -23.59 56.71 -48.08
N PRO A 498 -23.60 56.68 -46.73
CA PRO A 498 -23.47 55.44 -45.97
C PRO A 498 -24.66 54.49 -46.16
N VAL A 499 -24.39 53.19 -46.32
CA VAL A 499 -25.40 52.13 -46.35
C VAL A 499 -25.20 51.22 -45.14
N ALA A 500 -26.25 51.01 -44.34
CA ALA A 500 -26.22 50.14 -43.18
C ALA A 500 -26.91 48.79 -43.46
N VAL A 501 -26.29 47.70 -43.02
CA VAL A 501 -26.83 46.33 -43.09
C VAL A 501 -26.56 45.57 -41.79
N THR A 502 -27.45 44.66 -41.43
CA THR A 502 -27.23 43.70 -40.34
C THR A 502 -26.71 42.40 -40.92
N ILE A 503 -25.67 41.83 -40.30
CA ILE A 503 -25.16 40.52 -40.69
C ILE A 503 -26.13 39.46 -40.18
N PRO A 504 -26.72 38.63 -41.07
CA PRO A 504 -27.62 37.55 -40.65
C PRO A 504 -26.86 36.50 -39.82
N ASP A 505 -27.56 35.84 -38.91
CA ASP A 505 -27.07 34.69 -38.15
C ASP A 505 -27.37 33.39 -38.93
N ASP A 506 -26.80 32.28 -38.48
CA ASP A 506 -27.12 30.95 -38.95
C ASP A 506 -28.36 30.39 -38.24
N ASP A 507 -29.36 29.97 -39.02
CA ASP A 507 -30.65 29.45 -38.55
C ASP A 507 -30.79 27.93 -38.79
N GLU A 508 -29.77 27.24 -39.31
CA GLU A 508 -29.83 25.81 -39.63
C GLU A 508 -29.37 24.94 -38.44
N ALA A 509 -30.28 24.17 -37.85
CA ALA A 509 -29.94 23.27 -36.75
C ALA A 509 -29.12 22.04 -37.20
N PRO A 510 -28.23 21.50 -36.34
CA PRO A 510 -27.52 20.27 -36.63
C PRO A 510 -28.43 19.06 -36.85
N PRO A 511 -27.93 18.01 -37.53
CA PRO A 511 -28.62 16.73 -37.63
C PRO A 511 -28.99 16.17 -36.24
N VAL A 512 -30.17 15.58 -36.12
CA VAL A 512 -30.64 14.89 -34.89
C VAL A 512 -29.66 13.77 -34.52
N PRO A 513 -29.16 13.66 -33.28
CA PRO A 513 -28.24 12.59 -32.87
C PRO A 513 -28.87 11.19 -32.98
N THR A 514 -28.04 10.16 -33.11
CA THR A 514 -28.48 8.76 -32.95
C THR A 514 -29.01 8.47 -31.53
N ALA A 515 -29.75 7.37 -31.39
CA ALA A 515 -30.29 6.97 -30.08
C ALA A 515 -29.16 6.60 -29.11
N PRO A 516 -29.28 6.91 -27.80
CA PRO A 516 -28.24 6.57 -26.83
C PRO A 516 -27.96 5.07 -26.72
N GLN A 517 -26.69 4.70 -26.77
CA GLN A 517 -26.24 3.34 -26.47
C GLN A 517 -25.96 3.23 -24.97
N LEU A 518 -26.81 2.47 -24.27
CA LEU A 518 -26.79 2.39 -22.82
C LEU A 518 -26.14 1.09 -22.34
N SER A 519 -25.29 1.20 -21.31
CA SER A 519 -24.79 0.05 -20.55
C SER A 519 -24.75 0.38 -19.05
N ALA A 520 -24.87 -0.62 -18.17
CA ALA A 520 -24.83 -0.42 -16.72
C ALA A 520 -23.80 -1.34 -16.08
N ARG A 521 -22.93 -0.77 -15.23
CA ARG A 521 -21.94 -1.53 -14.45
C ARG A 521 -21.63 -0.77 -13.15
N LEU A 522 -21.58 -1.48 -12.01
CA LEU A 522 -21.28 -0.90 -10.69
C LEU A 522 -22.24 0.24 -10.27
N GLY A 523 -23.53 0.14 -10.57
CA GLY A 523 -24.49 1.22 -10.25
C GLY A 523 -24.33 2.51 -11.05
N VAL A 524 -23.46 2.49 -12.06
CA VAL A 524 -23.27 3.60 -12.99
C VAL A 524 -23.88 3.22 -14.33
N VAL A 525 -24.74 4.08 -14.86
CA VAL A 525 -25.23 3.98 -16.24
C VAL A 525 -24.27 4.77 -17.13
N ARG A 526 -23.76 4.13 -18.18
CA ARG A 526 -22.98 4.74 -19.23
C ARG A 526 -23.88 4.97 -20.43
N ALA A 527 -24.18 6.23 -20.72
CA ALA A 527 -24.91 6.65 -21.93
C ALA A 527 -23.91 7.12 -22.97
N THR A 528 -23.83 6.40 -24.09
CA THR A 528 -22.83 6.62 -25.15
C THR A 528 -23.52 7.17 -26.39
N TRP A 529 -22.88 8.15 -27.03
CA TRP A 529 -23.20 8.64 -28.35
C TRP A 529 -22.05 8.30 -29.31
N ASP A 530 -22.39 7.90 -30.53
CA ASP A 530 -21.46 7.40 -31.54
C ASP A 530 -20.82 8.50 -32.40
N GLY A 531 -21.14 9.77 -32.14
CA GLY A 531 -20.64 10.91 -32.91
C GLY A 531 -21.45 11.23 -34.16
N LEU A 532 -22.56 10.52 -34.42
CA LEU A 532 -23.31 10.62 -35.66
C LEU A 532 -24.76 11.10 -35.44
N GLY A 533 -25.32 11.69 -36.49
CA GLY A 533 -26.74 11.93 -36.64
C GLY A 533 -27.51 10.71 -37.15
N VAL A 534 -28.84 10.74 -37.03
CA VAL A 534 -29.74 9.70 -37.55
C VAL A 534 -29.47 9.47 -39.03
N GLY A 535 -29.31 8.19 -39.42
CA GLY A 535 -28.93 7.81 -40.79
C GLY A 535 -27.42 7.80 -41.05
N ALA A 536 -26.59 7.84 -40.01
CA ALA A 536 -25.13 7.90 -40.08
C ALA A 536 -24.59 9.17 -40.76
N VAL A 537 -25.31 10.28 -40.59
CA VAL A 537 -24.90 11.60 -41.09
C VAL A 537 -23.80 12.14 -40.15
N PRO A 538 -22.62 12.55 -40.66
CA PRO A 538 -21.59 13.17 -39.83
C PRO A 538 -22.07 14.53 -39.30
N MET A 539 -21.63 14.91 -38.09
CA MET A 539 -21.95 16.22 -37.55
C MET A 539 -21.21 17.34 -38.32
N PRO A 540 -21.88 18.45 -38.66
CA PRO A 540 -21.28 19.61 -39.31
C PRO A 540 -20.10 20.22 -38.52
N PRO A 541 -19.19 20.96 -39.16
CA PRO A 541 -18.05 21.61 -38.50
C PRO A 541 -18.41 22.59 -37.37
N ASP A 542 -19.58 23.23 -37.46
CA ASP A 542 -20.17 24.16 -36.48
C ASP A 542 -20.89 23.45 -35.32
N PHE A 543 -20.92 22.12 -35.30
CA PHE A 543 -21.40 21.35 -34.16
C PHE A 543 -20.63 21.72 -32.87
N LEU A 544 -21.37 21.99 -31.79
CA LEU A 544 -20.80 22.34 -30.50
C LEU A 544 -20.82 21.16 -29.53
N HIS A 545 -22.00 20.62 -29.23
CA HIS A 545 -22.15 19.46 -28.35
C HIS A 545 -23.53 18.78 -28.47
N VAL A 546 -23.61 17.55 -27.98
CA VAL A 546 -24.86 16.84 -27.68
C VAL A 546 -25.22 17.04 -26.22
N ARG A 547 -26.44 17.52 -25.93
CA ARG A 547 -27.04 17.47 -24.60
C ARG A 547 -27.59 16.09 -24.30
N VAL A 548 -27.28 15.60 -23.11
CA VAL A 548 -27.79 14.34 -22.60
C VAL A 548 -28.93 14.60 -21.64
N TRP A 549 -30.09 14.06 -21.98
CA TRP A 549 -31.30 14.17 -21.18
C TRP A 549 -31.62 12.83 -20.54
N MET A 550 -32.02 12.88 -19.28
CA MET A 550 -32.51 11.73 -18.52
C MET A 550 -33.92 12.02 -17.99
N GLN A 551 -34.78 11.01 -17.99
CA GLN A 551 -36.08 11.06 -17.34
C GLN A 551 -36.17 9.95 -16.28
N ASP A 552 -36.58 10.33 -15.07
CA ASP A 552 -36.89 9.39 -13.98
C ASP A 552 -38.38 8.99 -14.05
N PRO A 553 -38.72 7.70 -13.95
CA PRO A 553 -40.11 7.24 -13.99
C PRO A 553 -40.95 7.76 -12.80
N LEU A 554 -40.31 8.09 -11.68
CA LEU A 554 -40.98 8.62 -10.48
C LEU A 554 -41.08 10.15 -10.48
N ALA A 555 -40.37 10.83 -11.37
CA ALA A 555 -40.41 12.29 -11.56
C ALA A 555 -40.50 12.60 -13.06
N PRO A 556 -41.72 12.56 -13.65
CA PRO A 556 -41.89 12.73 -15.09
C PRO A 556 -41.46 14.13 -15.54
N GLY A 557 -40.38 14.18 -16.33
CA GLY A 557 -39.76 15.38 -16.89
C GLY A 557 -38.35 15.07 -17.37
N TRP A 558 -37.91 15.68 -18.48
CA TRP A 558 -36.54 15.52 -18.96
C TRP A 558 -35.63 16.50 -18.23
N SER A 559 -34.61 15.98 -17.55
CA SER A 559 -33.54 16.76 -16.93
C SER A 559 -32.25 16.59 -17.69
N GLU A 560 -31.55 17.69 -17.97
CA GLU A 560 -30.20 17.64 -18.56
C GLU A 560 -29.23 17.10 -17.51
N ILE A 561 -28.46 16.07 -17.89
CA ILE A 561 -27.47 15.42 -17.02
C ILE A 561 -26.02 15.71 -17.44
N GLY A 562 -25.82 16.30 -18.62
CA GLY A 562 -24.53 16.78 -19.09
C GLY A 562 -24.46 16.89 -20.60
N VAL A 563 -23.27 17.16 -21.11
CA VAL A 563 -23.00 17.39 -22.53
C VAL A 563 -21.84 16.52 -23.04
N LEU A 564 -21.88 16.18 -24.32
CA LEU A 564 -20.83 15.45 -25.03
C LEU A 564 -20.38 16.28 -26.24
N GLY A 565 -19.15 16.80 -26.20
CA GLY A 565 -18.58 17.61 -27.30
C GLY A 565 -18.08 16.78 -28.49
N GLU A 566 -17.96 15.46 -28.33
CA GLU A 566 -17.51 14.53 -29.36
C GLU A 566 -18.11 13.13 -29.11
N ALA A 567 -17.84 12.18 -30.00
CA ALA A 567 -18.20 10.79 -29.82
C ALA A 567 -17.66 10.28 -28.47
N GLY A 568 -18.54 9.82 -27.60
CA GLY A 568 -18.17 9.66 -26.20
C GLY A 568 -19.32 9.18 -25.33
N ALA A 569 -19.05 9.10 -24.04
CA ALA A 569 -20.04 8.62 -23.08
C ALA A 569 -20.02 9.44 -21.82
N ILE A 570 -21.22 9.68 -21.27
CA ILE A 570 -21.38 10.22 -19.94
C ILE A 570 -21.67 9.09 -18.95
N LEU A 571 -21.03 9.17 -17.79
CA LEU A 571 -21.27 8.26 -16.68
C LEU A 571 -22.23 8.92 -15.70
N VAL A 572 -23.31 8.23 -15.39
CA VAL A 572 -24.36 8.70 -14.49
C VAL A 572 -24.33 7.84 -13.22
N PRO A 573 -23.54 8.25 -12.20
CA PRO A 573 -23.47 7.56 -10.93
C PRO A 573 -24.64 7.95 -10.01
N GLY A 574 -24.78 7.25 -8.88
CA GLY A 574 -25.76 7.61 -7.84
C GLY A 574 -27.21 7.31 -8.19
N LEU A 575 -27.44 6.50 -9.23
CA LEU A 575 -28.76 6.08 -9.68
C LEU A 575 -29.29 4.93 -8.80
N PRO A 576 -30.50 5.06 -8.21
CA PRO A 576 -31.20 3.96 -7.55
C PRO A 576 -31.26 2.70 -8.42
N TYR A 577 -30.99 1.54 -7.81
CA TYR A 577 -30.95 0.25 -8.48
C TYR A 577 -32.34 -0.24 -8.89
N GLY A 578 -32.43 -0.91 -10.05
CA GLY A 578 -33.63 -1.63 -10.49
C GLY A 578 -34.79 -0.77 -10.99
N ALA A 579 -34.64 0.56 -11.07
CA ALA A 579 -35.60 1.46 -11.68
C ALA A 579 -35.18 1.83 -13.11
N ASP A 580 -36.08 1.62 -14.08
CA ASP A 580 -35.87 1.96 -15.49
C ASP A 580 -35.78 3.47 -15.67
N ARG A 581 -34.74 3.96 -16.35
CA ARG A 581 -34.60 5.37 -16.73
C ARG A 581 -34.46 5.50 -18.23
N GLN A 582 -35.04 6.56 -18.77
CA GLN A 582 -34.96 6.87 -20.19
C GLN A 582 -33.91 7.94 -20.44
N PHE A 583 -33.15 7.76 -21.52
CA PHE A 583 -32.14 8.69 -21.99
C PHE A 583 -32.44 9.10 -23.43
N ARG A 584 -32.19 10.36 -23.78
CA ARG A 584 -32.22 10.86 -25.16
C ARG A 584 -31.18 11.96 -25.36
N PHE A 585 -30.93 12.32 -26.61
CA PHE A 585 -29.96 13.33 -27.00
C PHE A 585 -30.61 14.44 -27.83
N THR A 586 -30.05 15.65 -27.76
CA THR A 586 -30.25 16.75 -28.72
C THR A 586 -28.88 17.31 -29.08
N SER A 587 -28.62 17.67 -30.33
CA SER A 587 -27.41 18.36 -30.76
C SER A 587 -27.64 19.86 -30.82
N ILE A 588 -26.58 20.61 -30.54
CA ILE A 588 -26.51 22.07 -30.59
C ILE A 588 -25.28 22.48 -31.40
N ASP A 589 -25.44 23.45 -32.29
CA ASP A 589 -24.32 24.12 -32.98
C ASP A 589 -23.77 25.29 -32.16
N ARG A 590 -22.75 25.97 -32.70
CA ARG A 590 -22.16 27.16 -32.08
C ARG A 590 -23.01 28.42 -32.21
N SER A 591 -24.02 28.42 -33.08
CA SER A 591 -24.98 29.51 -33.29
C SER A 591 -26.17 29.42 -32.31
N GLY A 592 -26.33 28.28 -31.63
CA GLY A 592 -27.34 28.03 -30.61
C GLY A 592 -28.58 27.29 -31.13
N ASN A 593 -28.59 26.80 -32.36
CA ASN A 593 -29.73 26.05 -32.90
C ASN A 593 -29.73 24.62 -32.36
N GLU A 594 -30.88 24.18 -31.85
CA GLU A 594 -31.04 22.86 -31.25
C GLU A 594 -31.86 21.93 -32.15
N SER A 595 -31.33 20.73 -32.42
CA SER A 595 -32.01 19.71 -33.20
C SER A 595 -33.28 19.19 -32.49
N ALA A 596 -34.17 18.53 -33.24
CA ALA A 596 -35.19 17.68 -32.62
C ALA A 596 -34.56 16.55 -31.77
N PRO A 597 -35.25 16.05 -30.71
CA PRO A 597 -34.70 15.01 -29.85
C PRO A 597 -34.55 13.65 -30.57
N SER A 598 -33.48 12.93 -30.23
CA SER A 598 -33.27 11.55 -30.67
C SER A 598 -34.29 10.59 -30.07
N ALA A 599 -34.38 9.38 -30.64
CA ALA A 599 -35.15 8.30 -30.04
C ALA A 599 -34.58 7.93 -28.67
N SER A 600 -35.45 7.67 -27.69
CA SER A 600 -35.02 7.35 -26.33
C SER A 600 -34.59 5.89 -26.18
N ALA A 601 -33.63 5.66 -25.28
CA ALA A 601 -33.22 4.33 -24.84
C ALA A 601 -33.49 4.18 -23.34
N THR A 602 -33.81 2.96 -22.88
CA THR A 602 -34.18 2.69 -21.48
C THR A 602 -33.21 1.70 -20.84
N ILE A 603 -32.78 1.96 -19.60
CA ILE A 603 -31.95 1.04 -18.80
C ILE A 603 -32.17 1.25 -17.30
N ALA A 604 -32.01 0.19 -16.50
CA ALA A 604 -31.94 0.27 -15.05
C ALA A 604 -30.50 0.12 -14.55
N ALA A 605 -30.13 0.86 -13.49
CA ALA A 605 -28.86 0.65 -12.81
C ALA A 605 -28.86 -0.72 -12.10
N VAL A 606 -27.81 -1.52 -12.31
CA VAL A 606 -27.68 -2.87 -11.74
C VAL A 606 -26.58 -2.88 -10.68
N GLN A 607 -26.89 -3.48 -9.53
CA GLN A 607 -25.93 -3.74 -8.46
C GLN A 607 -25.06 -4.97 -8.83
N LEU A 608 -23.74 -4.87 -8.70
CA LEU A 608 -22.84 -5.99 -9.04
C LEU A 608 -22.75 -7.04 -7.91
N VAL A 609 -22.66 -6.61 -6.65
CA VAL A 609 -22.61 -7.46 -5.44
C VAL A 609 -23.25 -6.70 -4.26
N ARG A 610 -23.91 -7.38 -3.31
CA ARG A 610 -24.40 -6.76 -2.06
C ARG A 610 -23.21 -6.32 -1.20
N GLY A 611 -23.06 -5.01 -0.96
CA GLY A 611 -22.01 -4.41 -0.11
C GLY A 611 -20.70 -4.15 -0.85
N ASP A 612 -20.04 -3.02 -0.57
CA ASP A 612 -18.78 -2.60 -1.22
C ASP A 612 -17.58 -3.53 -0.92
N ALA A 613 -17.74 -4.42 0.06
CA ALA A 613 -16.86 -5.56 0.30
C ALA A 613 -17.69 -6.85 0.17
N ALA A 614 -17.25 -7.77 -0.69
CA ALA A 614 -17.82 -9.10 -0.74
C ALA A 614 -17.46 -9.87 0.55
N ASN A 615 -18.31 -10.83 0.95
CA ASN A 615 -17.96 -11.74 2.04
C ASN A 615 -16.57 -12.35 1.80
N GLU A 616 -15.73 -12.36 2.84
CA GLU A 616 -14.36 -12.92 2.81
C GLU A 616 -13.37 -12.19 1.89
N SER A 617 -13.71 -11.01 1.34
CA SER A 617 -12.78 -10.27 0.45
C SER A 617 -11.55 -9.70 1.18
N ILE A 618 -11.63 -9.53 2.50
CA ILE A 618 -10.49 -9.13 3.35
C ILE A 618 -9.84 -10.41 3.89
N THR A 619 -8.88 -10.93 3.12
CA THR A 619 -8.08 -12.10 3.51
C THR A 619 -6.82 -11.67 4.27
N THR A 620 -6.10 -12.63 4.87
CA THR A 620 -4.84 -12.35 5.56
C THR A 620 -3.80 -11.65 4.69
N GLY A 621 -3.77 -11.92 3.38
CA GLY A 621 -2.87 -11.25 2.43
C GLY A 621 -3.24 -9.80 2.13
N ALA A 622 -4.49 -9.40 2.39
CA ALA A 622 -4.95 -8.02 2.28
C ALA A 622 -4.63 -7.17 3.52
N LEU A 623 -4.19 -7.80 4.61
CA LEU A 623 -3.80 -7.13 5.85
C LEU A 623 -2.27 -7.13 5.96
N ALA A 624 -1.66 -5.95 5.86
CA ALA A 624 -0.24 -5.81 6.18
C ALA A 624 0.03 -6.22 7.64
N ALA A 625 1.27 -6.62 7.94
CA ALA A 625 1.67 -6.88 9.32
C ALA A 625 1.38 -5.64 10.19
N ASN A 626 0.74 -5.84 11.35
CA ASN A 626 0.28 -4.78 12.26
C ASN A 626 -0.77 -3.81 11.65
N ALA A 627 -1.44 -4.18 10.56
CA ALA A 627 -2.49 -3.34 9.97
C ALA A 627 -3.68 -3.11 10.91
N VAL A 628 -4.00 -4.07 11.78
CA VAL A 628 -5.03 -3.96 12.81
C VAL A 628 -4.34 -3.79 14.17
N THR A 629 -4.29 -2.54 14.66
CA THR A 629 -3.76 -2.19 15.98
C THR A 629 -4.89 -1.95 16.98
N ALA A 630 -4.56 -1.85 18.27
CA ALA A 630 -5.54 -1.55 19.31
C ALA A 630 -6.32 -0.24 19.01
N ASP A 631 -5.64 0.80 18.53
CA ASP A 631 -6.27 2.09 18.20
C ASP A 631 -7.29 2.00 17.05
N LYS A 632 -7.17 0.97 16.21
CA LYS A 632 -8.09 0.72 15.09
C LYS A 632 -9.28 -0.15 15.49
N LEU A 633 -9.28 -0.72 16.68
CA LEU A 633 -10.37 -1.50 17.24
C LEU A 633 -11.09 -0.69 18.30
N ALA A 634 -12.24 -0.12 17.95
CA ALA A 634 -13.10 0.53 18.93
C ALA A 634 -13.56 -0.49 19.98
N ALA A 635 -13.70 -0.05 21.23
CA ALA A 635 -14.13 -0.91 22.33
C ALA A 635 -15.49 -1.55 22.02
N GLY A 636 -15.59 -2.87 22.22
CA GLY A 636 -16.81 -3.64 21.97
C GLY A 636 -16.99 -4.16 20.54
N THR A 637 -16.11 -3.82 19.60
CA THR A 637 -16.27 -4.28 18.19
C THR A 637 -16.00 -5.76 17.96
N VAL A 638 -15.14 -6.39 18.79
CA VAL A 638 -14.87 -7.83 18.72
C VAL A 638 -15.57 -8.54 19.89
N GLU A 639 -16.83 -8.88 19.69
CA GLU A 639 -17.63 -9.67 20.61
C GLU A 639 -17.44 -11.18 20.44
N ALA A 640 -17.96 -11.99 21.37
CA ALA A 640 -17.80 -13.45 21.35
C ALA A 640 -18.34 -14.10 20.06
N GLU A 641 -19.39 -13.54 19.46
CA GLU A 641 -19.95 -14.02 18.18
C GLU A 641 -18.99 -13.84 16.99
N HIS A 642 -18.07 -12.87 17.08
CA HIS A 642 -17.04 -12.62 16.07
C HIS A 642 -15.86 -13.60 16.17
N ILE A 643 -15.78 -14.40 17.25
CA ILE A 643 -14.69 -15.34 17.51
C ILE A 643 -15.21 -16.76 17.33
N THR A 644 -14.82 -17.41 16.24
CA THR A 644 -15.16 -18.82 16.02
C THR A 644 -14.50 -19.71 17.07
N ALA A 645 -15.15 -20.83 17.40
CA ALA A 645 -14.61 -21.78 18.36
C ALA A 645 -13.21 -22.26 17.95
N GLY A 646 -12.24 -22.15 18.85
CA GLY A 646 -10.84 -22.52 18.58
C GLY A 646 -10.03 -21.47 17.79
N ALA A 647 -10.60 -20.30 17.47
CA ALA A 647 -9.86 -19.24 16.79
C ALA A 647 -8.68 -18.71 17.63
N VAL A 648 -8.83 -18.66 18.96
CA VAL A 648 -7.77 -18.30 19.91
C VAL A 648 -7.26 -19.57 20.58
N VAL A 649 -6.06 -20.01 20.19
CA VAL A 649 -5.36 -21.16 20.80
C VAL A 649 -4.23 -20.68 21.71
N ALA A 650 -3.69 -21.56 22.55
CA ALA A 650 -2.65 -21.21 23.52
C ALA A 650 -1.45 -20.49 22.87
N ASP A 651 -1.02 -20.93 21.69
CA ASP A 651 0.11 -20.33 20.95
C ASP A 651 -0.16 -18.89 20.47
N LYS A 652 -1.42 -18.46 20.47
CA LYS A 652 -1.84 -17.10 20.08
C LYS A 652 -1.94 -16.13 21.26
N LEU A 653 -1.79 -16.63 22.49
CA LEU A 653 -1.83 -15.80 23.69
C LEU A 653 -0.42 -15.31 24.02
N ALA A 654 -0.32 -14.05 24.46
CA ALA A 654 0.95 -13.49 24.91
C ALA A 654 1.50 -14.30 26.10
N ALA A 655 2.82 -14.29 26.27
CA ALA A 655 3.49 -14.96 27.38
C ALA A 655 3.01 -14.48 28.77
N VAL A 656 2.48 -13.26 28.84
CA VAL A 656 1.85 -12.68 30.03
C VAL A 656 0.46 -12.16 29.67
N LEU A 657 -0.56 -12.66 30.37
CA LEU A 657 -1.95 -12.22 30.25
C LEU A 657 -2.32 -11.36 31.45
N THR A 658 -2.57 -10.07 31.24
CA THR A 658 -3.09 -9.18 32.28
C THR A 658 -4.61 -9.25 32.31
N LEU A 659 -5.17 -9.92 33.31
CA LEU A 659 -6.61 -10.08 33.48
C LEU A 659 -7.22 -8.85 34.15
N SER A 660 -8.14 -8.15 33.47
CA SER A 660 -8.90 -7.04 34.06
C SER A 660 -10.05 -7.51 34.95
N THR A 661 -10.57 -8.72 34.71
CA THR A 661 -11.73 -9.27 35.43
C THR A 661 -11.41 -10.63 36.07
N ARG A 662 -11.63 -11.74 35.35
CA ARG A 662 -11.41 -13.10 35.85
C ARG A 662 -11.45 -14.13 34.70
N VAL A 663 -10.76 -15.25 34.88
CA VAL A 663 -10.95 -16.47 34.08
C VAL A 663 -11.86 -17.42 34.86
N VAL A 664 -12.91 -17.95 34.24
CA VAL A 664 -13.83 -18.91 34.85
C VAL A 664 -13.81 -20.20 34.04
N ALA A 665 -13.37 -21.30 34.66
CA ALA A 665 -13.45 -22.63 34.09
C ALA A 665 -14.63 -23.38 34.71
N GLY A 666 -15.77 -23.41 34.02
CA GLY A 666 -17.01 -24.05 34.47
C GLY A 666 -18.24 -23.15 34.35
N SER A 667 -19.30 -23.47 35.09
CA SER A 667 -20.53 -22.67 35.10
C SER A 667 -20.40 -21.52 36.10
N ALA A 668 -20.66 -20.28 35.68
CA ALA A 668 -20.54 -19.08 36.53
C ALA A 668 -21.40 -19.13 37.81
N SER A 669 -22.52 -19.87 37.78
CA SER A 669 -23.42 -20.06 38.92
C SER A 669 -23.27 -21.42 39.62
N GLY A 670 -22.40 -22.29 39.13
CA GLY A 670 -22.24 -23.66 39.61
C GLY A 670 -20.78 -24.03 39.89
N ALA A 671 -20.44 -25.29 39.60
CA ALA A 671 -19.10 -25.81 39.75
C ALA A 671 -18.13 -25.10 38.80
N ARG A 672 -17.09 -24.48 39.36
CA ARG A 672 -16.09 -23.73 38.60
C ARG A 672 -14.81 -23.49 39.37
N VAL A 673 -13.75 -23.18 38.63
CA VAL A 673 -12.52 -22.59 39.16
C VAL A 673 -12.40 -21.18 38.59
N GLU A 674 -12.05 -20.21 39.42
CA GLU A 674 -11.80 -18.84 39.01
C GLU A 674 -10.39 -18.39 39.32
N LEU A 675 -9.77 -17.68 38.39
CA LEU A 675 -8.52 -16.95 38.57
C LEU A 675 -8.77 -15.47 38.36
N ASN A 676 -8.44 -14.65 39.36
CA ASN A 676 -8.62 -13.19 39.31
C ASN A 676 -7.52 -12.49 40.12
N SER A 677 -7.60 -11.16 40.24
CA SER A 677 -6.63 -10.35 40.98
C SER A 677 -6.54 -10.68 42.48
N SER A 678 -7.58 -11.27 43.05
CA SER A 678 -7.60 -11.71 44.46
C SER A 678 -7.01 -13.11 44.67
N GLY A 679 -6.75 -13.86 43.60
CA GLY A 679 -6.08 -15.16 43.61
C GLY A 679 -6.84 -16.25 42.87
N LEU A 680 -6.68 -17.50 43.34
CA LEU A 680 -7.32 -18.69 42.78
C LEU A 680 -8.45 -19.15 43.72
N VAL A 681 -9.64 -19.40 43.21
CA VAL A 681 -10.78 -19.92 43.99
C VAL A 681 -11.51 -21.04 43.26
N ALA A 682 -12.06 -22.00 43.99
CA ALA A 682 -12.84 -23.11 43.43
C ALA A 682 -14.19 -23.23 44.13
N PHE A 683 -15.24 -23.54 43.38
CA PHE A 683 -16.62 -23.67 43.87
C PHE A 683 -17.23 -25.02 43.53
N ASN A 684 -18.07 -25.56 44.42
CA ASN A 684 -18.86 -26.76 44.18
C ASN A 684 -20.11 -26.47 43.31
N GLY A 685 -20.89 -27.52 42.99
CA GLY A 685 -22.10 -27.41 42.17
C GLY A 685 -23.20 -26.50 42.75
N SER A 686 -23.17 -26.23 44.06
CA SER A 686 -24.09 -25.31 44.75
C SER A 686 -23.54 -23.88 44.85
N GLY A 687 -22.40 -23.59 44.22
CA GLY A 687 -21.77 -22.27 44.23
C GLY A 687 -21.04 -21.92 45.53
N GLN A 688 -20.78 -22.89 46.42
CA GLN A 688 -20.01 -22.67 47.65
C GLN A 688 -18.52 -22.82 47.40
N GLN A 689 -17.71 -21.92 47.98
CA GLN A 689 -16.25 -21.96 47.86
C GLN A 689 -15.68 -23.19 48.61
N THR A 690 -14.86 -23.97 47.92
CA THR A 690 -14.23 -25.19 48.45
C THR A 690 -12.73 -25.10 48.54
N ALA A 691 -12.09 -24.23 47.76
CA ALA A 691 -10.68 -23.93 47.89
C ALA A 691 -10.39 -22.47 47.52
N SER A 692 -9.40 -21.87 48.16
CA SER A 692 -8.86 -20.58 47.75
C SER A 692 -7.38 -20.42 48.08
N ILE A 693 -6.66 -19.72 47.21
CA ILE A 693 -5.32 -19.20 47.45
C ILE A 693 -5.41 -17.67 47.32
N SER A 694 -5.21 -16.96 48.41
CA SER A 694 -5.27 -15.49 48.44
C SER A 694 -3.99 -14.89 47.87
N ALA A 695 -4.10 -14.04 46.84
CA ALA A 695 -2.95 -13.32 46.29
C ALA A 695 -2.41 -12.26 47.28
N ALA A 696 -3.27 -11.68 48.11
CA ALA A 696 -2.89 -10.63 49.06
C ALA A 696 -2.10 -11.16 50.27
N THR A 697 -2.39 -12.39 50.72
CA THR A 697 -1.83 -12.94 51.97
C THR A 697 -1.05 -14.24 51.78
N GLY A 698 -1.18 -14.90 50.63
CA GLY A 698 -0.69 -16.26 50.40
C GLY A 698 -1.47 -17.35 51.14
N ALA A 699 -2.54 -16.99 51.87
CA ALA A 699 -3.31 -17.96 52.66
C ALA A 699 -4.05 -18.97 51.76
N VAL A 700 -3.98 -20.24 52.15
CA VAL A 700 -4.69 -21.35 51.52
C VAL A 700 -5.83 -21.79 52.43
N SER A 701 -7.05 -21.81 51.90
CA SER A 701 -8.23 -22.35 52.57
C SER A 701 -8.78 -23.51 51.76
N ILE A 702 -9.10 -24.62 52.42
CA ILE A 702 -9.68 -25.82 51.81
C ILE A 702 -10.84 -26.27 52.69
N VAL A 703 -12.02 -26.42 52.09
CA VAL A 703 -13.23 -26.95 52.71
C VAL A 703 -13.47 -28.33 52.11
N GLY A 704 -13.10 -29.38 52.85
CA GLY A 704 -13.20 -30.77 52.39
C GLY A 704 -12.03 -31.62 52.90
N GLN A 705 -11.56 -32.53 52.05
CA GLN A 705 -10.47 -33.47 52.33
C GLN A 705 -9.13 -32.94 51.82
N LEU A 706 -8.06 -33.12 52.60
CA LEU A 706 -6.67 -32.98 52.17
C LEU A 706 -5.95 -34.33 52.31
N ALA A 707 -5.31 -34.83 51.25
CA ALA A 707 -4.55 -36.08 51.28
C ALA A 707 -3.14 -35.88 50.72
N SER A 708 -2.12 -36.41 51.41
CA SER A 708 -0.72 -36.31 50.97
C SER A 708 -0.36 -37.29 49.83
N GLY A 709 -1.28 -38.18 49.46
CA GLY A 709 -1.10 -39.18 48.42
C GLY A 709 -2.42 -39.91 48.14
N VAL A 710 -2.53 -40.54 46.98
CA VAL A 710 -3.76 -41.26 46.56
C VAL A 710 -3.76 -42.69 47.11
N THR A 711 -2.61 -43.36 47.08
CA THR A 711 -2.38 -44.73 47.55
C THR A 711 -1.08 -44.80 48.34
N GLY A 712 -0.84 -45.91 49.05
CA GLY A 712 0.39 -46.09 49.84
C GLY A 712 0.38 -45.28 51.14
N ALA A 713 1.56 -45.06 51.71
CA ALA A 713 1.69 -44.33 52.96
C ALA A 713 1.24 -42.87 52.79
N ARG A 714 0.26 -42.42 53.58
CA ARG A 714 -0.37 -41.10 53.42
C ARG A 714 -1.02 -40.59 54.69
N ILE A 715 -1.13 -39.27 54.78
CA ILE A 715 -1.95 -38.56 55.75
C ILE A 715 -3.21 -38.08 55.04
N VAL A 716 -4.37 -38.27 55.67
CA VAL A 716 -5.66 -37.78 55.16
C VAL A 716 -6.35 -36.97 56.25
N VAL A 717 -6.53 -35.67 56.02
CA VAL A 717 -7.23 -34.74 56.89
C VAL A 717 -8.67 -34.59 56.40
N ASN A 718 -9.62 -34.68 57.32
CA ASN A 718 -11.06 -34.61 57.09
C ASN A 718 -11.54 -35.45 55.89
N PRO A 719 -11.32 -36.78 55.93
CA PRO A 719 -11.64 -37.69 54.84
C PRO A 719 -13.12 -37.62 54.46
N ALA A 720 -13.40 -37.74 53.15
CA ALA A 720 -14.75 -37.69 52.63
C ALA A 720 -15.65 -38.76 53.29
N GLY A 721 -16.82 -38.33 53.79
CA GLY A 721 -17.78 -39.20 54.47
C GLY A 721 -17.46 -39.51 55.94
N ALA A 722 -16.44 -38.89 56.54
CA ALA A 722 -16.21 -39.00 57.98
C ALA A 722 -17.35 -38.33 58.77
N ALA A 723 -17.84 -39.03 59.81
CA ALA A 723 -18.87 -38.49 60.71
C ALA A 723 -18.31 -37.46 61.70
N ALA A 724 -17.00 -37.44 61.90
CA ALA A 724 -16.28 -36.57 62.82
C ALA A 724 -15.08 -35.92 62.11
N PRO A 725 -14.66 -34.71 62.51
CA PRO A 725 -13.41 -34.12 62.03
C PRO A 725 -12.24 -34.98 62.50
N GLU A 726 -11.48 -35.53 61.56
CA GLU A 726 -10.40 -36.47 61.86
C GLU A 726 -9.19 -36.33 60.94
N ILE A 727 -8.03 -36.79 61.43
CA ILE A 727 -6.78 -36.96 60.69
C ILE A 727 -6.43 -38.45 60.73
N ARG A 728 -6.20 -39.05 59.57
CA ARG A 728 -5.82 -40.46 59.42
C ARG A 728 -4.38 -40.58 58.95
N PHE A 729 -3.63 -41.48 59.58
CA PHE A 729 -2.28 -41.89 59.23
C PHE A 729 -2.35 -43.31 58.71
N ILE A 730 -2.08 -43.49 57.42
CA ILE A 730 -2.17 -44.78 56.75
C ILE A 730 -0.75 -45.21 56.38
N PRO A 731 -0.21 -46.31 56.92
CA PRO A 731 1.18 -46.71 56.74
C PRO A 731 1.46 -47.40 55.40
N GLY A 732 0.44 -47.68 54.59
CA GLY A 732 0.59 -48.41 53.32
C GLY A 732 -0.66 -48.34 52.42
N SER A 733 -0.77 -49.25 51.46
CA SER A 733 -1.89 -49.28 50.51
C SER A 733 -3.21 -49.84 51.09
N GLY A 734 -3.15 -50.46 52.27
CA GLY A 734 -4.32 -51.05 52.93
C GLY A 734 -5.26 -50.04 53.61
N ILE A 735 -6.26 -50.58 54.30
CA ILE A 735 -7.28 -49.83 55.06
C ILE A 735 -6.94 -49.69 56.56
N ASN A 736 -5.87 -50.33 57.03
CA ASN A 736 -5.42 -50.22 58.41
C ASN A 736 -4.85 -48.83 58.65
N GLN A 737 -5.42 -48.08 59.59
CA GLN A 737 -5.13 -46.66 59.79
C GLN A 737 -5.12 -46.32 61.27
N SER A 738 -4.20 -45.45 61.68
CA SER A 738 -4.30 -44.73 62.95
C SER A 738 -5.04 -43.43 62.71
N ARG A 739 -5.81 -42.95 63.68
CA ARG A 739 -6.57 -41.69 63.53
C ARG A 739 -6.59 -40.85 64.79
N ILE A 740 -6.74 -39.55 64.60
CA ILE A 740 -6.97 -38.55 65.65
C ILE A 740 -8.25 -37.83 65.28
N TYR A 741 -9.23 -37.79 66.16
CA TYR A 741 -10.55 -37.24 65.86
C TYR A 741 -11.23 -36.63 67.08
N SER A 742 -12.24 -35.79 66.84
CA SER A 742 -13.11 -35.27 67.89
C SER A 742 -14.41 -36.06 67.97
N ASP A 743 -14.84 -36.45 69.16
CA ASP A 743 -16.08 -37.22 69.37
C ASP A 743 -17.05 -36.49 70.30
N GLY A 744 -17.98 -35.73 69.71
CA GLY A 744 -19.00 -35.01 70.46
C GLY A 744 -20.13 -35.89 71.03
N SER A 745 -20.17 -37.19 70.71
CA SER A 745 -21.24 -38.09 71.18
C SER A 745 -20.93 -38.73 72.54
N ARG A 746 -19.66 -38.75 72.91
CA ARG A 746 -19.17 -39.47 74.09
C ARG A 746 -19.47 -38.76 75.40
N PHE A 747 -19.33 -37.44 75.39
CA PHE A 747 -19.67 -36.54 76.49
C PHE A 747 -20.40 -35.34 75.89
N ALA A 748 -21.71 -35.25 76.14
CA ALA A 748 -22.55 -34.25 75.49
C ALA A 748 -22.12 -32.83 75.87
N GLY A 749 -21.83 -31.99 74.87
CA GLY A 749 -21.40 -30.60 75.06
C GLY A 749 -19.90 -30.42 75.26
N GLU A 750 -19.10 -31.49 75.29
CA GLU A 750 -17.65 -31.43 75.46
C GLU A 750 -16.87 -31.67 74.16
N ALA A 751 -15.74 -30.97 73.99
CA ALA A 751 -14.79 -31.24 72.92
C ALA A 751 -13.85 -32.40 73.32
N THR A 752 -14.24 -33.63 72.98
CA THR A 752 -13.47 -34.84 73.32
C THR A 752 -12.48 -35.20 72.22
N LEU A 753 -11.19 -35.19 72.51
CA LEU A 753 -10.14 -35.66 71.61
C LEU A 753 -9.91 -37.17 71.78
N VAL A 754 -9.93 -37.91 70.67
CA VAL A 754 -9.67 -39.36 70.65
C VAL A 754 -8.53 -39.66 69.69
N MET A 755 -7.57 -40.45 70.14
CA MET A 755 -6.52 -41.01 69.31
C MET A 755 -6.65 -42.52 69.28
N GLU A 756 -6.67 -43.11 68.10
CA GLU A 756 -6.77 -44.55 67.90
C GLU A 756 -5.62 -45.05 67.03
N SER A 757 -5.03 -46.17 67.41
CA SER A 757 -4.11 -46.88 66.52
C SER A 757 -4.87 -47.65 65.45
N GLY A 758 -4.16 -48.07 64.41
CA GLY A 758 -4.60 -49.20 63.60
C GLY A 758 -4.71 -50.49 64.40
N THR A 759 -5.14 -51.55 63.73
CA THR A 759 -5.20 -52.91 64.29
C THR A 759 -3.84 -53.60 64.22
N ASN A 760 -3.58 -54.51 65.16
CA ASN A 760 -2.48 -55.46 65.03
C ASN A 760 -2.68 -56.41 63.83
N GLN A 761 -1.65 -57.18 63.47
CA GLN A 761 -1.67 -58.05 62.27
C GLN A 761 -2.83 -59.07 62.26
N ALA A 762 -3.24 -59.56 63.44
CA ALA A 762 -4.34 -60.51 63.59
C ALA A 762 -5.73 -59.83 63.72
N SER A 763 -5.79 -58.49 63.68
CA SER A 763 -7.00 -57.68 63.91
C SER A 763 -7.75 -58.04 65.20
N THR A 764 -7.01 -58.38 66.25
CA THR A 764 -7.56 -58.74 67.59
C THR A 764 -7.51 -57.60 68.59
N ALA A 765 -6.69 -56.56 68.35
CA ALA A 765 -6.50 -55.45 69.29
C ALA A 765 -6.22 -54.12 68.56
N MET A 766 -6.70 -53.03 69.16
CA MET A 766 -6.29 -51.65 68.86
C MET A 766 -6.15 -50.84 70.15
N CYS A 767 -5.36 -49.77 70.15
CA CYS A 767 -5.20 -48.86 71.27
C CYS A 767 -6.05 -47.61 71.06
N ARG A 768 -6.66 -47.10 72.14
CA ARG A 768 -7.37 -45.82 72.15
C ARG A 768 -6.92 -44.97 73.33
N LEU A 769 -6.68 -43.69 73.06
CA LEU A 769 -6.53 -42.64 74.04
C LEU A 769 -7.73 -41.69 73.94
N VAL A 770 -8.38 -41.38 75.06
CA VAL A 770 -9.49 -40.43 75.17
C VAL A 770 -9.06 -39.31 76.10
N HIS A 771 -9.29 -38.07 75.68
CA HIS A 771 -9.04 -36.87 76.47
C HIS A 771 -10.27 -35.95 76.38
N ALA A 772 -10.98 -35.80 77.48
CA ALA A 772 -12.18 -34.97 77.64
C ALA A 772 -12.06 -34.15 78.94
N ALA A 773 -13.01 -33.24 79.18
CA ALA A 773 -13.00 -32.46 80.41
C ALA A 773 -13.23 -33.42 81.59
N GLY A 774 -12.30 -33.44 82.55
CA GLY A 774 -12.43 -34.30 83.72
C GLY A 774 -12.34 -35.82 83.44
N PHE A 775 -11.96 -36.25 82.23
CA PHE A 775 -11.80 -37.66 81.86
C PHE A 775 -10.61 -37.87 80.92
N TRP A 776 -9.72 -38.77 81.30
CA TRP A 776 -8.62 -39.26 80.48
C TRP A 776 -8.53 -40.78 80.57
N GLN A 777 -8.33 -41.46 79.45
CA GLN A 777 -8.15 -42.91 79.45
C GLN A 777 -7.29 -43.39 78.28
N ALA A 778 -6.33 -44.27 78.56
CA ALA A 778 -5.66 -45.11 77.57
C ALA A 778 -6.14 -46.56 77.75
N ALA A 779 -6.66 -47.21 76.70
CA ALA A 779 -7.17 -48.58 76.77
C ALA A 779 -6.91 -49.40 75.50
N ILE A 780 -6.81 -50.72 75.66
CA ILE A 780 -6.84 -51.70 74.56
C ILE A 780 -8.29 -52.10 74.28
N LEU A 781 -8.67 -52.11 73.02
CA LEU A 781 -10.01 -52.39 72.55
C LEU A 781 -10.04 -53.56 71.57
N ASN A 782 -11.20 -54.21 71.49
CA ASN A 782 -11.54 -55.08 70.37
C ASN A 782 -11.88 -54.21 69.14
N PRO A 783 -11.13 -54.31 68.03
CA PRO A 783 -11.34 -53.45 66.87
C PRO A 783 -12.66 -53.69 66.12
N SER A 784 -13.32 -54.83 66.31
CA SER A 784 -14.56 -55.15 65.58
C SER A 784 -15.80 -54.42 66.12
N ASN A 785 -15.84 -54.14 67.42
CA ASN A 785 -17.01 -53.57 68.11
C ASN A 785 -16.65 -52.39 69.02
N GLY A 786 -15.36 -52.05 69.17
CA GLY A 786 -14.89 -50.93 69.98
C GLY A 786 -15.00 -51.14 71.50
N GLU A 787 -15.37 -52.35 71.94
CA GLU A 787 -15.47 -52.71 73.35
C GLU A 787 -14.07 -52.74 73.99
N GLN A 788 -13.98 -52.27 75.23
CA GLN A 788 -12.75 -52.34 76.02
C GLN A 788 -12.44 -53.80 76.31
N ARG A 789 -11.31 -54.29 75.81
CA ARG A 789 -10.91 -55.69 75.90
C ARG A 789 -9.40 -55.74 76.07
N GLY A 790 -8.94 -55.36 77.25
CA GLY A 790 -7.53 -55.39 77.58
C GLY A 790 -7.12 -54.43 78.69
N GLY A 791 -5.82 -54.12 78.72
CA GLY A 791 -5.24 -53.18 79.69
C GLY A 791 -5.78 -51.77 79.50
N ALA A 792 -6.06 -51.09 80.62
CA ALA A 792 -6.51 -49.70 80.66
C ALA A 792 -5.87 -48.93 81.82
N VAL A 793 -5.67 -47.63 81.61
CA VAL A 793 -5.32 -46.64 82.62
C VAL A 793 -6.26 -45.47 82.45
N SER A 794 -6.89 -44.99 83.52
CA SER A 794 -7.79 -43.83 83.48
C SER A 794 -7.56 -42.86 84.62
N ALA A 795 -7.90 -41.60 84.38
CA ALA A 795 -7.97 -40.53 85.37
C ALA A 795 -9.25 -39.73 85.13
N VAL A 796 -10.04 -39.56 86.17
CA VAL A 796 -11.28 -38.78 86.19
C VAL A 796 -11.29 -37.86 87.42
N GLU A 797 -12.13 -36.82 87.46
CA GLU A 797 -12.06 -35.73 88.46
C GLU A 797 -11.96 -36.16 89.94
N GLY A 798 -12.45 -37.35 90.29
CA GLY A 798 -12.37 -37.89 91.64
C GLY A 798 -11.59 -39.19 91.79
N GLN A 799 -10.99 -39.74 90.72
CA GLN A 799 -10.46 -41.10 90.73
C GLN A 799 -9.41 -41.36 89.63
N ALA A 800 -8.38 -42.16 89.93
CA ALA A 800 -7.48 -42.75 88.94
C ALA A 800 -7.55 -44.28 89.02
N SER A 801 -7.39 -44.98 87.89
CA SER A 801 -7.36 -46.44 87.87
C SER A 801 -6.38 -47.02 86.85
N ILE A 802 -5.92 -48.24 87.11
CA ILE A 802 -5.10 -49.05 86.20
C ILE A 802 -5.50 -50.52 86.33
N GLY A 803 -5.60 -51.24 85.22
CA GLY A 803 -5.90 -52.67 85.25
C GLY A 803 -6.39 -53.23 83.92
N TRP A 804 -7.22 -54.27 83.96
CA TRP A 804 -7.78 -54.96 82.79
C TRP A 804 -9.32 -54.83 82.75
N MET A 805 -9.86 -54.40 81.61
CA MET A 805 -11.31 -54.23 81.41
C MET A 805 -11.87 -55.27 80.44
N HIS A 806 -13.09 -55.75 80.71
CA HIS A 806 -13.75 -56.77 79.87
C HIS A 806 -15.28 -56.57 79.86
N PRO A 807 -15.95 -56.63 78.69
CA PRO A 807 -17.38 -56.28 78.58
C PRO A 807 -18.32 -57.29 79.26
N SER A 808 -17.92 -58.56 79.34
CA SER A 808 -18.74 -59.65 79.90
C SER A 808 -18.14 -60.32 81.15
N GLN A 809 -17.02 -59.81 81.66
CA GLN A 809 -16.40 -60.28 82.90
C GLN A 809 -16.25 -59.08 83.85
N GLN A 810 -16.01 -59.31 85.13
CA GLN A 810 -15.79 -58.16 86.04
C GLN A 810 -14.43 -57.51 85.72
N ASP A 811 -14.43 -56.17 85.69
CA ASP A 811 -13.21 -55.39 85.49
C ASP A 811 -12.21 -55.63 86.63
N GLN A 812 -10.95 -55.83 86.27
CA GLN A 812 -9.85 -56.04 87.20
C GLN A 812 -9.04 -54.77 87.34
N LEU A 813 -9.52 -53.82 88.15
CA LEU A 813 -8.93 -52.49 88.30
C LEU A 813 -8.37 -52.26 89.69
N LEU A 814 -7.22 -51.60 89.76
CA LEU A 814 -6.74 -50.90 90.94
C LEU A 814 -7.18 -49.43 90.85
N VAL A 815 -7.82 -48.94 91.89
CA VAL A 815 -8.52 -47.65 91.91
C VAL A 815 -8.06 -46.80 93.09
N PHE A 816 -7.72 -45.55 92.82
CA PHE A 816 -7.33 -44.52 93.78
C PHE A 816 -8.34 -43.39 93.74
N ASP A 817 -8.92 -42.99 94.87
CA ASP A 817 -9.88 -41.88 94.92
C ASP A 817 -9.27 -40.58 95.49
N GLN A 818 -9.99 -39.46 95.28
CA GLN A 818 -9.58 -38.13 95.72
C GLN A 818 -9.53 -37.95 97.26
N SER A 819 -10.18 -38.84 98.02
CA SER A 819 -10.20 -38.72 99.48
C SER A 819 -8.85 -39.08 100.12
N GLY A 820 -7.98 -39.78 99.37
CA GLY A 820 -6.70 -40.31 99.85
C GLY A 820 -6.85 -41.41 100.91
N THR A 821 -8.08 -41.81 101.23
CA THR A 821 -8.38 -42.75 102.31
C THR A 821 -8.90 -44.09 101.82
N PHE A 822 -9.13 -44.26 100.52
CA PHE A 822 -9.74 -45.47 100.00
C PHE A 822 -9.09 -45.90 98.69
N HIS A 823 -8.43 -47.07 98.74
CA HIS A 823 -7.92 -47.77 97.55
C HIS A 823 -8.61 -49.11 97.45
N ARG A 824 -9.15 -49.42 96.26
CA ARG A 824 -9.76 -50.73 95.98
C ARG A 824 -9.11 -51.38 94.78
N GLY A 825 -8.82 -52.68 94.90
CA GLY A 825 -8.35 -53.52 93.80
C GLY A 825 -9.22 -54.76 93.71
N THR A 826 -9.65 -55.12 92.49
CA THR A 826 -10.36 -56.39 92.24
C THR A 826 -9.56 -57.17 91.21
N TRP A 827 -9.20 -58.43 91.48
CA TRP A 827 -8.49 -59.30 90.53
C TRP A 827 -9.20 -60.64 90.45
N LEU A 828 -9.50 -61.10 89.23
CA LEU A 828 -10.08 -62.42 88.99
C LEU A 828 -8.98 -63.36 88.49
N TYR A 829 -8.74 -64.43 89.25
CA TYR A 829 -8.05 -65.60 88.74
C TYR A 829 -9.09 -66.55 88.12
N ALA A 830 -8.71 -67.26 87.06
CA ALA A 830 -9.64 -68.08 86.28
C ALA A 830 -10.50 -69.01 87.17
N ASN A 831 -11.83 -68.83 87.09
CA ASN A 831 -12.89 -69.67 87.66
C ASN A 831 -12.97 -69.72 89.21
N ASP A 832 -13.43 -68.64 89.85
CA ASP A 832 -13.92 -68.59 91.25
C ASP A 832 -12.99 -68.07 92.36
N SER A 833 -11.99 -67.22 92.04
CA SER A 833 -11.23 -66.53 93.10
C SER A 833 -11.00 -65.06 92.79
N GLY A 834 -11.60 -64.21 93.63
CA GLY A 834 -11.45 -62.76 93.59
C GLY A 834 -10.60 -62.26 94.76
N LEU A 835 -9.52 -61.53 94.49
CA LEU A 835 -8.80 -60.78 95.51
C LEU A 835 -9.38 -59.36 95.57
N ILE A 836 -10.05 -59.03 96.67
CA ILE A 836 -10.46 -57.66 96.99
C ILE A 836 -9.41 -57.09 97.94
N MET A 837 -8.61 -56.15 97.46
CA MET A 837 -7.73 -55.36 98.31
C MET A 837 -8.45 -54.05 98.66
N LEU A 838 -8.71 -53.83 99.93
CA LEU A 838 -9.19 -52.57 100.48
C LEU A 838 -8.08 -51.99 101.36
N SER A 839 -7.57 -50.81 101.02
CA SER A 839 -6.66 -50.08 101.89
C SER A 839 -7.34 -48.82 102.41
N VAL A 840 -7.31 -48.65 103.74
CA VAL A 840 -7.80 -47.44 104.41
C VAL A 840 -6.64 -46.71 105.05
N SER A 841 -6.48 -45.42 104.71
CA SER A 841 -5.50 -44.55 105.33
C SER A 841 -6.05 -44.02 106.65
N VAL A 842 -5.37 -44.32 107.76
CA VAL A 842 -5.73 -43.80 109.08
C VAL A 842 -4.66 -42.80 109.49
N SER A 843 -5.06 -41.56 109.78
CA SER A 843 -4.14 -40.49 110.16
C SER A 843 -4.14 -40.26 111.67
N ARG A 844 -2.95 -39.98 112.21
CA ARG A 844 -2.77 -39.41 113.55
C ARG A 844 -1.65 -38.38 113.50
N GLY A 845 -2.02 -37.10 113.38
CA GLY A 845 -1.05 -36.02 113.14
C GLY A 845 -0.42 -36.11 111.74
N ALA A 846 0.87 -35.82 111.62
CA ALA A 846 1.60 -35.80 110.33
C ALA A 846 2.02 -37.19 109.79
N THR A 847 1.65 -38.28 110.49
CA THR A 847 2.04 -39.64 110.13
C THR A 847 0.85 -40.38 109.55
N TYR A 848 1.02 -40.96 108.35
CA TYR A 848 0.00 -41.73 107.66
C TYR A 848 0.29 -43.22 107.80
N TYR A 849 -0.69 -43.99 108.28
CA TYR A 849 -0.63 -45.45 108.34
C TYR A 849 -1.56 -46.02 107.27
N GLN A 850 -1.04 -46.94 106.45
CA GLN A 850 -1.85 -47.69 105.51
C GLN A 850 -2.17 -49.07 106.10
N VAL A 851 -3.46 -49.38 106.21
CA VAL A 851 -3.94 -50.72 106.58
C VAL A 851 -4.55 -51.34 105.34
N ALA A 852 -3.85 -52.31 104.75
CA ALA A 852 -4.34 -53.08 103.62
C ALA A 852 -5.00 -54.39 104.10
N LEU A 853 -6.28 -54.57 103.76
CA LEU A 853 -7.06 -55.77 104.00
C LEU A 853 -7.25 -56.48 102.65
N GLY A 854 -6.76 -57.71 102.53
CA GLY A 854 -6.96 -58.57 101.37
C GLY A 854 -7.87 -59.73 101.73
N PHE A 855 -9.02 -59.83 101.07
CA PHE A 855 -9.89 -61.00 101.19
C PHE A 855 -9.84 -61.79 99.88
N SER A 856 -9.50 -63.07 99.99
CA SER A 856 -9.59 -64.05 98.91
C SER A 856 -10.81 -64.92 99.20
N PHE A 857 -11.84 -64.83 98.37
CA PHE A 857 -13.03 -65.68 98.52
C PHE A 857 -13.03 -66.77 97.44
N PRO A 858 -13.28 -68.04 97.81
CA PRO A 858 -13.45 -69.13 96.84
C PRO A 858 -14.80 -69.11 96.09
N SER A 859 -15.71 -68.15 96.38
CA SER A 859 -16.97 -67.89 95.63
C SER A 859 -17.61 -66.54 96.04
N VAL A 860 -18.35 -65.87 95.14
CA VAL A 860 -18.86 -64.48 95.29
C VAL A 860 -19.89 -64.30 96.43
N PRO A 861 -19.64 -63.45 97.46
CA PRO A 861 -20.65 -63.11 98.47
C PRO A 861 -21.48 -61.86 98.11
N LYS A 862 -22.80 -61.90 98.30
CA LYS A 862 -23.73 -60.75 98.24
C LYS A 862 -23.89 -60.16 99.65
N VAL A 863 -23.54 -58.90 99.87
CA VAL A 863 -23.82 -58.19 101.14
C VAL A 863 -24.62 -56.93 100.86
N THR A 864 -25.77 -56.78 101.53
CA THR A 864 -26.64 -55.60 101.50
C THR A 864 -26.57 -54.92 102.85
N PHE A 865 -26.36 -53.60 102.89
CA PHE A 865 -26.36 -52.82 104.13
C PHE A 865 -27.68 -52.02 104.22
N THR A 866 -28.49 -52.28 105.25
CA THR A 866 -29.56 -51.38 105.69
C THR A 866 -29.08 -50.59 106.90
N ALA A 867 -29.32 -49.28 106.87
CA ALA A 867 -28.96 -48.36 107.94
C ALA A 867 -29.87 -48.59 109.15
N GLU A 868 -29.32 -49.10 110.25
CA GLU A 868 -29.59 -48.61 111.61
C GLU A 868 -28.73 -49.36 112.65
N GLN A 869 -28.13 -48.56 113.53
CA GLN A 869 -27.50 -48.87 114.81
C GLN A 869 -26.06 -49.44 114.86
N THR A 870 -25.24 -48.67 115.56
CA THR A 870 -23.88 -48.93 116.04
C THR A 870 -23.81 -50.25 116.81
N THR A 871 -22.97 -51.17 116.35
CA THR A 871 -22.52 -52.31 117.19
C THR A 871 -21.06 -52.62 116.94
N THR A 872 -20.32 -52.69 118.03
CA THR A 872 -18.92 -53.10 118.16
C THR A 872 -18.75 -54.54 117.69
N MET A 873 -17.93 -54.77 116.66
CA MET A 873 -17.64 -56.12 116.15
C MET A 873 -16.65 -56.84 117.07
N GLN A 874 -17.08 -57.93 117.71
CA GLN A 874 -16.22 -58.85 118.45
C GLN A 874 -15.63 -59.90 117.50
N LEU A 875 -14.30 -60.04 117.48
CA LEU A 875 -13.62 -61.15 116.83
C LEU A 875 -13.61 -62.37 117.76
N PHE A 876 -14.05 -63.52 117.25
CA PHE A 876 -13.93 -64.80 117.94
C PHE A 876 -12.66 -65.54 117.49
N SER A 877 -11.92 -66.10 118.45
CA SER A 877 -10.91 -67.14 118.20
C SER A 877 -11.16 -68.30 119.16
N ARG A 878 -10.94 -69.55 118.69
CA ARG A 878 -11.03 -70.77 119.50
C ARG A 878 -9.74 -71.57 119.37
N THR A 879 -9.17 -71.95 120.51
CA THR A 879 -7.91 -72.69 120.69
C THR A 879 -8.15 -74.15 121.08
N ASN A 880 -7.11 -74.97 120.85
CA ASN A 880 -6.63 -76.10 121.67
C ASN A 880 -5.14 -76.17 121.30
N SER A 881 -4.19 -75.50 121.97
CA SER A 881 -3.87 -75.48 123.39
C SER A 881 -2.92 -74.30 123.70
N ASP A 882 -3.37 -73.44 124.64
CA ASP A 882 -2.74 -72.43 125.52
C ASP A 882 -1.63 -71.46 125.03
N LEU A 883 -1.42 -70.24 125.59
CA LEU A 883 -2.17 -69.19 126.31
C LEU A 883 -1.09 -68.15 126.72
N PHE A 884 -1.16 -66.84 126.43
CA PHE A 884 -0.36 -65.85 127.18
C PHE A 884 -0.91 -64.42 127.12
N PHE A 885 -0.96 -63.79 128.29
CA PHE A 885 -1.22 -62.36 128.55
C PHE A 885 0.11 -61.66 128.88
N PHE A 886 0.23 -60.35 128.62
CA PHE A 886 1.35 -59.53 129.11
C PHE A 886 0.84 -58.34 129.93
N ASP A 887 1.36 -58.22 131.15
CA ASP A 887 1.24 -57.14 132.13
C ASP A 887 2.60 -56.40 132.22
N PRO A 888 2.66 -55.07 132.50
CA PRO A 888 3.83 -54.23 132.27
C PRO A 888 4.62 -53.94 133.56
N SER A 889 5.89 -54.33 133.65
CA SER A 889 6.97 -53.69 134.44
C SER A 889 8.16 -54.63 134.64
N ALA A 890 9.36 -54.05 134.72
CA ALA A 890 10.68 -54.65 135.03
C ALA A 890 11.48 -55.32 133.89
N GLY A 891 12.64 -54.69 133.60
CA GLY A 891 13.95 -55.34 133.70
C GLY A 891 14.40 -56.33 132.62
N THR A 892 15.41 -55.88 131.84
CA THR A 892 16.43 -56.66 131.09
C THR A 892 16.00 -57.44 129.82
N SER A 893 16.50 -56.94 128.68
CA SER A 893 16.50 -57.54 127.32
C SER A 893 17.55 -58.67 127.19
N PRO A 894 17.68 -59.48 126.10
CA PRO A 894 16.99 -59.50 124.80
C PRO A 894 16.60 -60.88 124.19
N SER A 895 15.87 -60.82 123.07
CA SER A 895 15.96 -61.64 121.83
C SER A 895 15.01 -62.83 121.54
N ALA A 896 14.10 -62.56 120.57
CA ALA A 896 13.69 -63.34 119.38
C ALA A 896 12.81 -64.61 119.58
N ARG A 897 11.85 -65.04 118.72
CA ARG A 897 11.74 -65.12 117.23
C ARG A 897 10.25 -65.31 116.81
N THR A 898 9.73 -64.64 115.78
CA THR A 898 9.31 -65.14 114.41
C THR A 898 8.22 -66.23 114.38
N PHE A 899 7.12 -66.16 113.60
CA PHE A 899 6.84 -66.70 112.23
C PHE A 899 5.50 -66.11 111.72
N HIS A 900 5.30 -65.55 110.51
CA HIS A 900 5.39 -65.96 109.09
C HIS A 900 4.04 -66.38 108.42
N ILE A 901 3.47 -65.42 107.66
CA ILE A 901 2.81 -65.49 106.32
C ILE A 901 1.55 -66.41 106.20
N TRP A 902 0.70 -66.32 105.17
CA TRP A 902 0.96 -66.94 103.86
C TRP A 902 0.19 -66.24 102.73
N ALA A 903 0.92 -65.96 101.66
CA ALA A 903 0.41 -65.89 100.30
C ALA A 903 0.07 -67.30 99.82
N TRP A 904 -0.87 -67.44 98.88
CA TRP A 904 -1.04 -68.69 98.14
C TRP A 904 -1.38 -68.44 96.67
N ARG A 905 -1.08 -69.48 95.87
CA ARG A 905 -0.85 -69.55 94.43
C ARG A 905 -1.71 -68.69 93.51
#